data_AF-A0A6C0IK63-F1
#
_entry.id   AF-A0A6C0IK63-F1
#
_cell.length_a   1.000
_cell.length_b   1.000
_cell.length_c   1.000
_cell.angle_alpha   90.00
_cell.angle_beta   90.00
_cell.angle_gamma   90.00
#
_symmetry.space_group_name_H-M   'P 1'
#
loop_
_entity.id
_entity.type
_entity.pdbx_description
1 polymer ?
#
loop_
_entity_poly.entity_id
_entity_poly.type
_entity_poly.pdbx_seq_one_letter_code
_entity_poly.pdbx_strand_id
1 'polypeptide(L)'
;MQSTFDGDEMNLHMPQDVEAETELRSLAAVPYQMVSPANNATIIGIYQDSMLGCHLFTRENVTFEKRRAMNLLMMSTKIDESKLMKDGRISNFDLLSQIMPPMSLKYNTKPLNDNDDPKTSNKVLEVVDGRYVRGQMTKGVLGGPGRGLLQRVCNDYGNMAASNFVDDLQNIVTEYLCDTAFSVGVSDLLSDDKTSHDIIKVIDDKKNRVKDLIDQTQLGVFENNTGKTNKEEFETQVNNILNQATAESGKIGLNSLDKNNRFVTMVNAGSKGSDLNISFMISCLGQQNVDGKRIPYGFENRTLPHYTKYDDSPGARGFVESSYINGLTPQELFFHAMGGRVGLIDTAVKTSTTGYIQRRLIKGMEDLKVSYDMTVRTNKAKIVQFTYGDDNFDPIRVEKQMFHLADMSIQDIYAHYSIPDAKGSKSIIGNIYDAEASRRHNSKVQREALPKKTKQYIDMMIDMRNDVVEKVFKNKKEDHIYCPVGFTHIVNNIAGQLSITGSSKVDITLLETFEMLEKGYAVLEGIRSARPNRLFKMLYYFNLSPHTLVVVKRMNKAAITLLIETVIMTYKKAIVNPGEMVGMIAAQSIGEPTTQMTLNTFHFAGVASKSNVTRGVPRIEEILSLSSEPKNPSLTVFLQKEDEEERERAQTVMNMLEHTRLFEIIKNIDICFDPNDDTSKIEEDHATLRQYYEFENILEECNQDSIGSKSEKSKWIIRMELNADVMLDKNITMEDVNFALKNSYQNEISCVYSDYNADKLLFRIRMNEVAKDGKNLGSKAQPLDQSDKIFKLRKFQEEIMNNIVLRGTKNISKVIMRKIKDHAVEKDGKFQKKDIWVLDTVGSNLLDVLGLDFIDYRKTFSNDIIETYNIFGIEAARQAIYNELVDVIEFDGTYVNAHHLGLLCDRMTYTNKMISIFRHGINNDNIGPIAKASFEETPEMFLRAARHGELDMMHGVSANIMCGQEGSFGTNSFQVFLDMNEMQKLDEVVEFDGMTDAERINKMYVKENTTNECSTENLSIYNNASNIKVTDMGEDDDYNPGF
;
A
#
# COMPACT_ATOMS: atom_id res chain seq x y z
N MET A 1 -0.11 11.79 14.82
CA MET A 1 0.51 12.64 15.86
C MET A 1 1.51 11.76 16.58
N GLN A 2 2.80 12.03 16.40
CA GLN A 2 3.87 11.34 17.12
C GLN A 2 4.15 11.97 18.49
N SER A 3 3.59 13.15 18.78
CA SER A 3 3.65 13.79 20.08
C SER A 3 2.29 13.89 20.78
N THR A 4 2.31 13.73 22.09
CA THR A 4 1.21 13.85 23.04
C THR A 4 1.57 14.84 24.16
N PHE A 5 0.56 15.36 24.87
CA PHE A 5 0.76 16.33 25.96
C PHE A 5 0.99 15.64 27.32
N ASP A 6 1.60 14.47 27.33
CA ASP A 6 1.89 13.66 28.53
C ASP A 6 3.31 13.85 29.07
N GLY A 7 4.08 14.80 28.50
CA GLY A 7 5.44 15.13 28.93
C GLY A 7 6.44 15.34 27.79
N ASP A 8 5.98 15.33 26.54
CA ASP A 8 6.85 15.53 25.38
C ASP A 8 7.54 16.90 25.37
N GLU A 9 8.81 16.89 24.96
CA GLU A 9 9.62 18.09 24.79
C GLU A 9 9.77 18.41 23.31
N MET A 10 9.67 19.70 22.96
CA MET A 10 9.86 20.19 21.60
C MET A 10 10.98 21.23 21.57
N ASN A 11 11.89 21.09 20.61
CA ASN A 11 12.96 22.06 20.39
C ASN A 11 12.48 23.19 19.48
N LEU A 12 12.87 24.42 19.80
CA LEU A 12 12.64 25.60 18.99
C LEU A 12 13.97 26.20 18.55
N HIS A 13 14.12 26.40 17.25
CA HIS A 13 15.29 27.03 16.64
C HIS A 13 14.86 28.36 16.00
N MET A 14 15.58 29.44 16.31
CA MET A 14 15.29 30.77 15.79
C MET A 14 16.26 31.12 14.64
N PRO A 15 15.77 31.45 13.43
CA PRO A 15 16.63 31.90 12.34
C PRO A 15 17.34 33.21 12.75
N GLN A 16 18.62 33.33 12.40
CA GLN A 16 19.41 34.53 12.72
C GLN A 16 19.46 35.53 11.54
N ASP A 17 19.34 35.02 10.31
CA ASP A 17 19.41 35.83 9.09
C ASP A 17 18.03 36.01 8.45
N VAL A 18 17.84 37.17 7.78
CA VAL A 18 16.58 37.52 7.09
C VAL A 18 16.29 36.55 5.94
N GLU A 19 17.33 36.04 5.28
CA GLU A 19 17.20 35.03 4.23
C GLU A 19 16.63 33.73 4.78
N ALA A 20 17.21 33.20 5.87
CA ALA A 20 16.74 32.01 6.55
C ALA A 20 15.32 32.20 7.11
N GLU A 21 15.00 33.38 7.67
CA GLU A 21 13.63 33.71 8.10
C GLU A 21 12.63 33.64 6.94
N THR A 22 13.00 34.23 5.79
CA THR A 22 12.16 34.26 4.59
C THR A 22 11.96 32.87 4.01
N GLU A 23 13.00 32.04 4.00
CA GLU A 23 12.95 30.64 3.59
C GLU A 23 11.98 29.84 4.46
N LEU A 24 12.11 29.94 5.79
CA LEU A 24 11.21 29.25 6.72
C LEU A 24 9.76 29.71 6.58
N ARG A 25 9.53 31.02 6.40
CA ARG A 25 8.18 31.59 6.24
C ARG A 25 7.51 31.18 4.93
N SER A 26 8.28 31.00 3.86
CA SER A 26 7.76 30.73 2.52
C SER A 26 7.64 29.24 2.21
N LEU A 27 8.54 28.40 2.74
CA LEU A 27 8.60 26.97 2.43
C LEU A 27 8.17 26.09 3.61
N ALA A 28 8.76 26.29 4.79
CA ALA A 28 8.57 25.42 5.95
C ALA A 28 7.39 25.80 6.85
N ALA A 29 6.70 26.92 6.57
CA ALA A 29 5.59 27.37 7.38
C ALA A 29 4.43 26.36 7.34
N VAL A 30 3.81 26.16 8.51
CA VAL A 30 2.76 25.15 8.75
C VAL A 30 1.63 25.15 7.71
N PRO A 31 1.10 26.30 7.23
CA PRO A 31 0.06 26.29 6.20
C PRO A 31 0.50 25.62 4.89
N TYR A 32 1.77 25.75 4.50
CA TYR A 32 2.29 25.11 3.28
C TYR A 32 2.53 23.61 3.44
N GLN A 33 2.56 23.10 4.67
CA GLN A 33 2.80 21.69 5.01
C GLN A 33 1.50 20.93 5.35
N MET A 34 0.32 21.49 5.05
CA MET A 34 -0.96 20.83 5.35
C MET A 34 -1.17 19.51 4.59
N VAL A 35 -0.76 19.46 3.32
CA VAL A 35 -0.88 18.27 2.47
C VAL A 35 0.49 17.62 2.33
N SER A 36 0.58 16.33 2.68
CA SER A 36 1.83 15.58 2.54
C SER A 36 2.11 15.18 1.10
N PRO A 37 3.36 15.26 0.63
CA PRO A 37 3.79 14.58 -0.58
C PRO A 37 3.80 13.05 -0.42
N ALA A 38 3.87 12.51 0.80
CA ALA A 38 4.03 11.06 1.01
C ALA A 38 2.82 10.25 0.53
N ASN A 39 1.62 10.68 0.96
CA ASN A 39 0.36 9.94 0.75
C ASN A 39 -0.69 10.77 -0.02
N ASN A 40 -0.32 11.97 -0.47
CA ASN A 40 -1.21 12.88 -1.22
C ASN A 40 -2.49 13.23 -0.44
N ALA A 41 -2.35 13.37 0.88
CA ALA A 41 -3.45 13.57 1.82
C ALA A 41 -3.06 14.60 2.88
N THR A 42 -4.07 15.17 3.53
CA THR A 42 -3.87 16.16 4.59
C THR A 42 -3.32 15.51 5.85
N ILE A 43 -2.17 15.99 6.35
CA ILE A 43 -1.60 15.57 7.65
C ILE A 43 -2.25 16.40 8.76
N ILE A 44 -2.36 17.71 8.51
CA ILE A 44 -3.00 18.64 9.41
C ILE A 44 -4.51 18.53 9.22
N GLY A 45 -5.22 18.35 10.32
CA GLY A 45 -6.65 18.13 10.31
C GLY A 45 -7.25 18.32 11.69
N ILE A 46 -8.53 18.01 11.79
CA ILE A 46 -9.29 18.14 13.03
C ILE A 46 -9.31 16.78 13.72
N TYR A 47 -8.83 16.74 14.96
CA TYR A 47 -8.67 15.52 15.75
C TYR A 47 -9.35 15.65 17.12
N GLN A 48 -9.47 14.52 17.83
CA GLN A 48 -9.93 14.45 19.22
C GLN A 48 -11.26 15.19 19.45
N ASP A 49 -11.30 16.11 20.42
CA ASP A 49 -12.51 16.79 20.87
C ASP A 49 -13.12 17.62 19.74
N SER A 50 -12.32 18.38 19.00
CA SER A 50 -12.82 19.15 17.85
C SER A 50 -13.45 18.26 16.79
N MET A 51 -12.94 17.04 16.57
CA MET A 51 -13.55 16.08 15.63
C MET A 51 -14.88 15.55 16.16
N LEU A 52 -14.94 15.20 17.44
CA LEU A 52 -16.18 14.79 18.10
C LEU A 52 -17.22 15.91 18.06
N GLY A 53 -16.81 17.14 18.37
CA GLY A 53 -17.65 18.31 18.33
C GLY A 53 -18.19 18.60 16.93
N CYS A 54 -17.39 18.45 15.87
CA CYS A 54 -17.86 18.57 14.49
C CYS A 54 -19.00 17.57 14.20
N HIS A 55 -18.83 16.33 14.66
CA HIS A 55 -19.82 15.27 14.47
C HIS A 55 -21.12 15.52 15.25
N LEU A 56 -21.01 16.04 16.48
CA LEU A 56 -22.15 16.45 17.31
C LEU A 56 -22.85 17.68 16.75
N PHE A 57 -22.08 18.65 16.26
CA PHE A 57 -22.56 19.91 15.71
C PHE A 57 -23.33 19.70 14.41
N THR A 58 -22.94 18.74 13.57
CA THR A 58 -23.56 18.44 12.26
C THR A 58 -24.70 17.39 12.32
N ARG A 59 -25.30 17.19 13.49
CA ARG A 59 -26.52 16.38 13.64
C ARG A 59 -27.73 17.05 12.99
N GLU A 60 -28.72 16.24 12.63
CA GLU A 60 -29.99 16.75 12.11
C GLU A 60 -30.74 17.54 13.20
N ASN A 61 -31.44 18.62 12.81
CA ASN A 61 -32.33 19.43 13.66
C ASN A 61 -31.65 20.25 14.78
N VAL A 62 -30.34 20.47 14.73
CA VAL A 62 -29.67 21.39 15.67
C VAL A 62 -29.93 22.84 15.27
N THR A 63 -30.60 23.60 16.13
CA THR A 63 -30.93 25.02 15.88
C THR A 63 -30.62 25.91 17.07
N PHE A 64 -30.10 27.10 16.77
CA PHE A 64 -29.63 28.07 17.76
C PHE A 64 -30.51 29.32 17.78
N GLU A 65 -30.57 29.93 18.96
CA GLU A 65 -31.10 31.29 19.10
C GLU A 65 -30.08 32.29 18.56
N LYS A 66 -30.56 33.46 18.08
CA LYS A 66 -29.73 34.49 17.46
C LYS A 66 -28.51 34.87 18.33
N ARG A 67 -28.72 35.08 19.63
CA ARG A 67 -27.64 35.43 20.57
C ARG A 67 -26.57 34.34 20.66
N ARG A 68 -26.99 33.06 20.73
CA ARG A 68 -26.06 31.93 20.81
C ARG A 68 -25.29 31.76 19.50
N ALA A 69 -25.97 31.92 18.36
CA ALA A 69 -25.33 31.94 17.05
C ALA A 69 -24.27 33.04 16.93
N MET A 70 -24.54 34.25 17.43
CA MET A 70 -23.55 35.34 17.45
C MET A 70 -22.35 35.01 18.32
N ASN A 71 -22.56 34.41 19.51
CA ASN A 71 -21.46 34.00 20.38
C ASN A 71 -20.57 32.95 19.71
N LEU A 72 -21.16 31.94 19.07
CA LEU A 72 -20.40 30.90 18.36
C LEU A 72 -19.55 31.48 17.21
N LEU A 73 -20.04 32.53 16.54
CA LEU A 73 -19.33 33.18 15.45
C LEU A 73 -18.39 34.30 15.90
N MET A 74 -18.35 34.64 17.19
CA MET A 74 -17.65 35.83 17.69
C MET A 74 -16.16 35.85 17.34
N MET A 75 -15.52 34.68 17.27
CA MET A 75 -14.11 34.52 16.92
C MET A 75 -13.85 34.33 15.42
N SER A 76 -14.90 34.24 14.60
CA SER A 76 -14.76 34.02 13.16
C SER A 76 -14.40 35.30 12.42
N THR A 77 -13.52 35.20 11.42
CA THR A 77 -12.94 36.38 10.76
C THR A 77 -13.88 37.07 9.75
N LYS A 78 -14.86 36.35 9.20
CA LYS A 78 -15.81 36.85 8.18
C LYS A 78 -17.23 36.44 8.55
N ILE A 79 -18.06 37.41 8.91
CA ILE A 79 -19.45 37.19 9.32
C ILE A 79 -20.38 37.95 8.37
N ASP A 80 -21.42 37.27 7.88
CA ASP A 80 -22.46 37.89 7.06
C ASP A 80 -23.68 38.20 7.94
N GLU A 81 -23.76 39.45 8.41
CA GLU A 81 -24.82 39.94 9.29
C GLU A 81 -26.22 39.75 8.69
N SER A 82 -26.35 39.86 7.36
CA SER A 82 -27.65 39.79 6.67
C SER A 82 -28.30 38.41 6.80
N LYS A 83 -27.49 37.35 6.85
CA LYS A 83 -27.96 35.96 7.01
C LYS A 83 -28.37 35.65 8.45
N LEU A 84 -27.74 36.32 9.42
CA LEU A 84 -28.02 36.18 10.85
C LEU A 84 -29.29 36.96 11.29
N MET A 85 -29.61 38.05 10.60
CA MET A 85 -30.71 38.95 10.98
C MET A 85 -32.10 38.46 10.56
N LYS A 86 -32.21 37.38 9.78
CA LYS A 86 -33.51 36.79 9.37
C LYS A 86 -34.35 36.36 10.57
N ASP A 87 -35.67 36.49 10.47
CA ASP A 87 -36.59 36.06 11.53
C ASP A 87 -36.73 34.54 11.56
N GLY A 88 -36.11 33.90 12.56
CA GLY A 88 -36.15 32.46 12.76
C GLY A 88 -35.03 31.95 13.69
N ARG A 89 -35.08 30.65 14.03
CA ARG A 89 -33.94 29.95 14.63
C ARG A 89 -32.91 29.66 13.54
N ILE A 90 -31.64 29.86 13.85
CA ILE A 90 -30.54 29.68 12.89
C ILE A 90 -30.09 28.22 12.94
N SER A 91 -29.96 27.58 11.78
CA SER A 91 -29.50 26.20 11.69
C SER A 91 -28.00 26.09 11.93
N ASN A 92 -27.54 24.97 12.50
CA ASN A 92 -26.12 24.61 12.54
C ASN A 92 -25.43 24.71 11.16
N PHE A 93 -26.11 24.28 10.10
CA PHE A 93 -25.58 24.34 8.74
C PHE A 93 -25.49 25.77 8.18
N ASP A 94 -26.36 26.68 8.62
CA ASP A 94 -26.28 28.10 8.24
C ASP A 94 -25.09 28.79 8.90
N LEU A 95 -24.67 28.35 10.09
CA LEU A 95 -23.43 28.83 10.75
C LEU A 95 -22.19 28.32 10.01
N LEU A 96 -22.14 27.03 9.68
CA LEU A 96 -21.03 26.47 8.88
C LEU A 96 -20.92 27.11 7.50
N SER A 97 -22.04 27.51 6.91
CA SER A 97 -22.04 28.20 5.61
C SER A 97 -21.33 29.56 5.63
N GLN A 98 -21.03 30.14 6.80
CA GLN A 98 -20.31 31.41 6.91
C GLN A 98 -18.79 31.22 6.82
N ILE A 99 -18.28 30.09 7.32
CA ILE A 99 -16.85 29.77 7.33
C ILE A 99 -16.39 29.10 6.02
N MET A 100 -17.32 28.53 5.25
CA MET A 100 -16.99 27.78 4.04
C MET A 100 -16.62 28.71 2.88
N PRO A 101 -15.54 28.41 2.13
CA PRO A 101 -15.27 29.08 0.85
C PRO A 101 -16.34 28.71 -0.19
N PRO A 102 -16.46 29.46 -1.31
CA PRO A 102 -17.52 29.29 -2.34
C PRO A 102 -17.35 28.02 -3.20
N MET A 103 -17.29 26.85 -2.55
CA MET A 103 -17.06 25.55 -3.15
C MET A 103 -18.37 24.76 -3.31
N SER A 104 -18.39 23.83 -4.27
CA SER A 104 -19.57 22.99 -4.54
C SER A 104 -19.19 21.51 -4.58
N LEU A 105 -19.79 20.72 -3.69
CA LEU A 105 -19.53 19.29 -3.51
C LEU A 105 -20.81 18.51 -3.25
N LYS A 106 -20.90 17.32 -3.84
CA LYS A 106 -22.00 16.39 -3.58
C LYS A 106 -21.52 14.95 -3.65
N TYR A 107 -21.54 14.24 -2.52
CA TYR A 107 -21.23 12.80 -2.48
C TYR A 107 -21.79 12.13 -1.22
N ASN A 108 -21.84 10.78 -1.24
CA ASN A 108 -22.33 9.98 -0.12
C ASN A 108 -21.21 9.72 0.89
N THR A 109 -21.45 10.02 2.17
CA THR A 109 -20.48 9.80 3.26
C THR A 109 -20.55 8.37 3.80
N LYS A 110 -21.74 7.78 3.82
CA LYS A 110 -21.99 6.36 4.14
C LYS A 110 -22.90 5.74 3.07
N PRO A 111 -22.82 4.41 2.85
CA PRO A 111 -23.81 3.72 2.00
C PRO A 111 -25.23 3.98 2.55
N LEU A 112 -26.14 4.29 1.64
CA LEU A 112 -27.55 4.49 1.95
C LEU A 112 -28.17 3.12 2.20
N ASN A 113 -28.94 2.98 3.29
CA ASN A 113 -29.72 1.77 3.52
C ASN A 113 -30.97 1.81 2.62
N ASP A 114 -31.62 0.67 2.38
CA ASP A 114 -32.81 0.59 1.53
C ASP A 114 -33.97 1.50 1.97
N ASN A 115 -34.01 1.88 3.25
CA ASN A 115 -35.01 2.78 3.84
C ASN A 115 -34.62 4.27 3.82
N ASP A 116 -33.42 4.62 3.37
CA ASP A 116 -32.94 6.00 3.37
C ASP A 116 -33.26 6.69 2.04
N ASP A 117 -34.00 7.80 2.08
CA ASP A 117 -34.21 8.64 0.91
C ASP A 117 -32.91 9.40 0.54
N PRO A 118 -32.34 9.20 -0.67
CA PRO A 118 -31.09 9.86 -1.09
C PRO A 118 -31.18 11.40 -1.10
N LYS A 119 -32.40 11.95 -1.19
CA LYS A 119 -32.65 13.40 -1.29
C LYS A 119 -32.70 14.12 0.05
N THR A 120 -32.94 13.43 1.15
CA THR A 120 -33.13 14.04 2.48
C THR A 120 -32.17 13.53 3.54
N SER A 121 -31.57 12.34 3.35
CA SER A 121 -30.65 11.76 4.32
C SER A 121 -29.42 12.66 4.59
N ASN A 122 -29.04 12.81 5.87
CA ASN A 122 -27.81 13.46 6.32
C ASN A 122 -26.54 12.61 6.08
N LYS A 123 -26.69 11.40 5.51
CA LYS A 123 -25.59 10.58 4.98
C LYS A 123 -25.05 11.09 3.63
N VAL A 124 -25.70 12.10 3.03
CA VAL A 124 -25.22 12.75 1.82
C VAL A 124 -24.67 14.11 2.19
N LEU A 125 -23.40 14.35 1.86
CA LEU A 125 -22.78 15.66 1.97
C LEU A 125 -23.14 16.49 0.75
N GLU A 126 -23.71 17.67 0.97
CA GLU A 126 -24.09 18.60 -0.08
C GLU A 126 -23.71 20.03 0.32
N VAL A 127 -22.74 20.58 -0.39
CA VAL A 127 -22.28 21.96 -0.30
C VAL A 127 -22.47 22.60 -1.66
N VAL A 128 -23.10 23.77 -1.73
CA VAL A 128 -23.36 24.48 -2.99
C VAL A 128 -22.94 25.92 -2.82
N ASP A 129 -21.94 26.37 -3.57
CA ASP A 129 -21.39 27.72 -3.54
C ASP A 129 -21.10 28.22 -2.11
N GLY A 130 -20.41 27.37 -1.32
CA GLY A 130 -20.09 27.65 0.09
C GLY A 130 -21.26 27.50 1.06
N ARG A 131 -22.49 27.28 0.58
CA ARG A 131 -23.62 26.95 1.44
C ARG A 131 -23.58 25.47 1.81
N TYR A 132 -23.35 25.17 3.08
CA TYR A 132 -23.46 23.84 3.65
C TYR A 132 -24.95 23.51 3.82
N VAL A 133 -25.48 22.56 3.04
CA VAL A 133 -26.92 22.23 3.06
C VAL A 133 -27.20 21.10 4.04
N ARG A 134 -26.40 20.04 3.96
CA ARG A 134 -26.53 18.81 4.77
C ARG A 134 -25.27 17.98 4.69
N GLY A 135 -25.14 17.03 5.61
CA GLY A 135 -24.04 16.09 5.70
C GLY A 135 -23.46 16.07 7.09
N GLN A 136 -23.28 14.87 7.66
CA GLN A 136 -22.57 14.74 8.91
C GLN A 136 -21.06 14.75 8.69
N MET A 137 -20.35 15.61 9.44
CA MET A 137 -18.89 15.62 9.43
C MET A 137 -18.35 14.41 10.19
N THR A 138 -17.50 13.65 9.52
CA THR A 138 -16.75 12.51 10.08
C THR A 138 -15.29 12.67 9.68
N LYS A 139 -14.38 11.91 10.30
CA LYS A 139 -12.95 11.92 9.95
C LYS A 139 -12.70 11.82 8.44
N GLY A 140 -13.46 10.96 7.74
CA GLY A 140 -13.33 10.78 6.30
C GLY A 140 -13.81 11.97 5.45
N VAL A 141 -14.76 12.77 5.95
CA VAL A 141 -15.24 13.97 5.25
C VAL A 141 -14.26 15.13 5.37
N LEU A 142 -13.60 15.28 6.52
CA LEU A 142 -12.66 16.38 6.75
C LEU A 142 -11.27 16.09 6.15
N GLY A 143 -10.72 14.91 6.43
CA GLY A 143 -9.35 14.52 6.06
C GLY A 143 -9.23 13.36 5.07
N GLY A 144 -10.33 12.93 4.43
CA GLY A 144 -10.28 11.81 3.49
C GLY A 144 -9.45 12.14 2.24
N PRO A 145 -8.62 11.21 1.73
CA PRO A 145 -7.82 11.45 0.54
C PRO A 145 -8.70 11.67 -0.69
N GLY A 146 -8.45 12.75 -1.43
CA GLY A 146 -9.17 13.14 -2.64
C GLY A 146 -10.58 13.70 -2.41
N ARG A 147 -11.32 13.31 -1.36
CA ARG A 147 -12.69 13.82 -1.10
C ARG A 147 -12.81 14.72 0.14
N GLY A 148 -11.74 14.85 0.91
CA GLY A 148 -11.69 15.61 2.14
C GLY A 148 -11.90 17.10 1.88
N LEU A 149 -12.73 17.73 2.71
CA LEU A 149 -13.00 19.17 2.65
C LEU A 149 -11.70 19.98 2.76
N LEU A 150 -10.80 19.60 3.67
CA LEU A 150 -9.54 20.34 3.89
C LEU A 150 -8.64 20.32 2.66
N GLN A 151 -8.42 19.14 2.07
CA GLN A 151 -7.60 19.01 0.86
C GLN A 151 -8.18 19.83 -0.30
N ARG A 152 -9.52 19.86 -0.41
CA ARG A 152 -10.22 20.61 -1.47
C ARG A 152 -10.07 22.11 -1.29
N VAL A 153 -10.25 22.63 -0.08
CA VAL A 153 -10.02 24.05 0.21
C VAL A 153 -8.56 24.44 -0.09
N CYS A 154 -7.62 23.59 0.31
CA CYS A 154 -6.19 23.78 0.07
C CYS A 154 -5.86 23.87 -1.44
N ASN A 155 -6.40 22.96 -2.25
CA ASN A 155 -6.09 22.90 -3.68
C ASN A 155 -6.84 23.96 -4.52
N ASP A 156 -8.11 24.23 -4.21
CA ASP A 156 -8.94 25.16 -5.00
C ASP A 156 -8.74 26.64 -4.59
N TYR A 157 -8.59 26.92 -3.29
CA TYR A 157 -8.55 28.29 -2.74
C TYR A 157 -7.20 28.67 -2.11
N GLY A 158 -6.30 27.70 -1.97
CA GLY A 158 -4.96 27.90 -1.42
C GLY A 158 -4.84 27.58 0.07
N ASN A 159 -3.59 27.54 0.51
CA ASN A 159 -3.22 27.00 1.82
C ASN A 159 -3.68 27.91 2.98
N MET A 160 -3.57 29.24 2.82
CA MET A 160 -4.02 30.18 3.86
C MET A 160 -5.54 30.11 4.09
N ALA A 161 -6.32 29.89 3.03
CA ALA A 161 -7.77 29.74 3.16
C ALA A 161 -8.16 28.49 3.96
N ALA A 162 -7.42 27.38 3.76
CA ALA A 162 -7.64 26.16 4.53
C ALA A 162 -7.18 26.28 5.99
N SER A 163 -6.10 27.02 6.28
CA SER A 163 -5.68 27.33 7.66
C SER A 163 -6.78 28.11 8.39
N ASN A 164 -7.26 29.21 7.80
CA ASN A 164 -8.33 30.02 8.40
C ASN A 164 -9.61 29.20 8.62
N PHE A 165 -9.94 28.31 7.67
CA PHE A 165 -11.08 27.41 7.81
C PHE A 165 -10.93 26.45 9.01
N VAL A 166 -9.73 25.91 9.25
CA VAL A 166 -9.47 25.04 10.41
C VAL A 166 -9.64 25.83 11.70
N ASP A 167 -9.07 27.04 11.78
CA ASP A 167 -9.15 27.90 12.97
C ASP A 167 -10.61 28.30 13.28
N ASP A 168 -11.34 28.80 12.26
CA ASP A 168 -12.74 29.19 12.40
C ASP A 168 -13.63 28.00 12.81
N LEU A 169 -13.40 26.82 12.22
CA LEU A 169 -14.15 25.61 12.56
C LEU A 169 -13.84 25.12 13.98
N GLN A 170 -12.56 25.15 14.40
CA GLN A 170 -12.18 24.78 15.76
C GLN A 170 -12.82 25.74 16.77
N ASN A 171 -12.77 27.04 16.55
CA ASN A 171 -13.35 28.04 17.44
C ASN A 171 -14.86 27.84 17.66
N ILE A 172 -15.63 27.58 16.59
CA ILE A 172 -17.07 27.34 16.70
C ILE A 172 -17.34 26.06 17.49
N VAL A 173 -16.58 25.00 17.20
CA VAL A 173 -16.86 23.66 17.72
C VAL A 173 -16.41 23.51 19.17
N THR A 174 -15.30 24.12 19.58
CA THR A 174 -14.84 24.10 20.97
C THR A 174 -15.82 24.85 21.86
N GLU A 175 -16.29 26.04 21.45
CA GLU A 175 -17.30 26.78 22.20
C GLU A 175 -18.62 26.02 22.29
N TYR A 176 -19.04 25.35 21.20
CA TYR A 176 -20.21 24.48 21.23
C TYR A 176 -20.04 23.28 22.18
N LEU A 177 -18.85 22.71 22.28
CA LEU A 177 -18.55 21.61 23.20
C LEU A 177 -18.55 22.07 24.66
N CYS A 178 -18.07 23.28 24.95
CA CYS A 178 -18.14 23.87 26.29
C CYS A 178 -19.60 23.94 26.79
N ASP A 179 -20.53 24.34 25.93
CA ASP A 179 -21.95 24.38 26.27
C ASP A 179 -22.59 23.00 26.40
N THR A 180 -22.28 22.10 25.46
CA THR A 180 -22.97 20.79 25.38
C THR A 180 -22.41 19.75 26.33
N ALA A 181 -21.17 19.92 26.78
CA ALA A 181 -20.42 19.05 27.67
C ALA A 181 -20.46 17.56 27.27
N PHE A 182 -19.34 17.02 26.82
CA PHE A 182 -19.22 15.60 26.51
C PHE A 182 -18.43 14.87 27.60
N SER A 183 -18.92 13.70 28.02
CA SER A 183 -18.26 12.86 29.01
C SER A 183 -18.54 11.39 28.70
N VAL A 184 -17.70 10.49 29.18
CA VAL A 184 -17.84 9.04 29.01
C VAL A 184 -17.76 8.38 30.38
N GLY A 185 -18.60 7.40 30.65
CA GLY A 185 -18.63 6.70 31.93
C GLY A 185 -18.72 5.18 31.79
N VAL A 186 -18.58 4.48 32.92
CA VAL A 186 -18.72 3.01 32.97
C VAL A 186 -20.13 2.56 32.60
N SER A 187 -21.14 3.40 32.86
CA SER A 187 -22.54 3.13 32.48
C SER A 187 -22.73 2.95 30.97
N ASP A 188 -21.85 3.52 30.14
CA ASP A 188 -21.93 3.39 28.69
C ASP A 188 -21.45 2.01 28.19
N LEU A 189 -20.87 1.18 29.06
CA LEU A 189 -20.39 -0.17 28.76
C LEU A 189 -21.26 -1.27 29.38
N LEU A 190 -22.24 -0.90 30.21
CA LEU A 190 -23.15 -1.85 30.81
C LEU A 190 -24.12 -2.36 29.75
N SER A 191 -24.11 -3.67 29.54
CA SER A 191 -24.98 -4.36 28.60
C SER A 191 -26.20 -4.94 29.32
N ASP A 192 -27.31 -5.13 28.60
CA ASP A 192 -28.52 -5.76 29.14
C ASP A 192 -28.25 -7.23 29.47
N ASP A 193 -28.87 -7.77 30.53
CA ASP A 193 -28.70 -9.19 30.91
C ASP A 193 -28.97 -10.14 29.74
N LYS A 194 -29.97 -9.83 28.89
CA LYS A 194 -30.28 -10.62 27.69
C LYS A 194 -29.09 -10.72 26.75
N THR A 195 -28.44 -9.58 26.51
CA THR A 195 -27.29 -9.49 25.60
C THR A 195 -26.08 -10.21 26.18
N SER A 196 -25.85 -10.14 27.50
CA SER A 196 -24.79 -10.90 28.16
C SER A 196 -25.03 -12.41 28.04
N HIS A 197 -26.27 -12.88 28.22
CA HIS A 197 -26.62 -14.30 28.02
C HIS A 197 -26.43 -14.74 26.57
N ASP A 198 -26.80 -13.91 25.60
CA ASP A 198 -26.59 -14.20 24.18
C ASP A 198 -25.09 -14.28 23.83
N ILE A 199 -24.27 -13.39 24.39
CA ILE A 199 -22.80 -13.40 24.23
C ILE A 199 -22.22 -14.71 24.80
N ILE A 200 -22.57 -15.08 26.03
CA ILE A 200 -22.09 -16.31 26.68
C ILE A 200 -22.49 -17.53 25.85
N LYS A 201 -23.75 -17.58 25.38
CA LYS A 201 -24.25 -18.68 24.54
C LYS A 201 -23.45 -18.86 23.26
N VAL A 202 -23.05 -17.77 22.60
CA VAL A 202 -22.20 -17.82 21.40
C VAL A 202 -20.80 -18.34 21.75
N ILE A 203 -20.21 -17.87 22.85
CA ILE A 203 -18.87 -18.33 23.28
C ILE A 203 -18.90 -19.83 23.59
N ASP A 204 -19.92 -20.31 24.31
CA ASP A 204 -20.07 -21.73 24.65
C ASP A 204 -20.29 -22.61 23.41
N ASP A 205 -21.10 -22.17 22.44
CA ASP A 205 -21.27 -22.89 21.17
C ASP A 205 -19.93 -23.06 20.44
N LYS A 206 -19.12 -22.01 20.36
CA LYS A 206 -17.81 -22.07 19.70
C LYS A 206 -16.80 -22.90 20.48
N LYS A 207 -16.81 -22.86 21.81
CA LYS A 207 -15.99 -23.75 22.66
C LYS A 207 -16.34 -25.21 22.45
N ASN A 208 -17.62 -25.54 22.35
CA ASN A 208 -18.05 -26.91 22.05
C ASN A 208 -17.55 -27.39 20.69
N ARG A 209 -17.57 -26.54 19.65
CA ARG A 209 -16.97 -26.87 18.34
C ARG A 209 -15.46 -27.12 18.42
N VAL A 210 -14.73 -26.35 19.23
CA VAL A 210 -13.29 -26.60 19.45
C VAL A 210 -13.08 -27.93 20.18
N LYS A 211 -13.94 -28.25 21.14
CA LYS A 211 -13.91 -29.55 21.81
C LYS A 211 -14.18 -30.71 20.84
N ASP A 212 -15.16 -30.57 19.95
CA ASP A 212 -15.43 -31.57 18.90
C ASP A 212 -14.22 -31.78 17.99
N LEU A 213 -13.49 -30.71 17.62
CA LEU A 213 -12.24 -30.81 16.87
C LEU A 213 -11.13 -31.52 17.64
N ILE A 214 -10.98 -31.22 18.94
CA ILE A 214 -10.03 -31.91 19.80
C ILE A 214 -10.35 -33.41 19.86
N ASP A 215 -11.62 -33.75 20.07
CA ASP A 215 -12.08 -35.14 20.15
C ASP A 215 -11.87 -35.87 18.81
N GLN A 216 -12.18 -35.24 17.68
CA GLN A 216 -11.89 -35.79 16.34
C GLN A 216 -10.39 -36.06 16.12
N THR A 217 -9.53 -35.15 16.60
CA THR A 217 -8.08 -35.30 16.49
C THR A 217 -7.58 -36.45 17.36
N GLN A 218 -8.10 -36.58 18.58
CA GLN A 218 -7.75 -37.68 19.50
C GLN A 218 -8.24 -39.05 19.00
N LEU A 219 -9.40 -39.08 18.34
CA LEU A 219 -9.97 -40.29 17.73
C LEU A 219 -9.30 -40.67 16.40
N GLY A 220 -8.44 -39.81 15.85
CA GLY A 220 -7.78 -40.03 14.56
C GLY A 220 -8.69 -39.86 13.34
N VAL A 221 -9.84 -39.20 13.50
CA VAL A 221 -10.83 -38.94 12.43
C VAL A 221 -10.57 -37.58 11.74
N PHE A 222 -9.60 -36.81 12.23
CA PHE A 222 -9.29 -35.48 11.69
C PHE A 222 -8.78 -35.55 10.24
N GLU A 223 -9.56 -35.02 9.31
CA GLU A 223 -9.22 -34.94 7.90
C GLU A 223 -8.44 -33.65 7.61
N ASN A 224 -7.21 -33.81 7.12
CA ASN A 224 -6.39 -32.69 6.69
C ASN A 224 -6.39 -32.58 5.16
N ASN A 225 -7.25 -31.71 4.65
CA ASN A 225 -7.35 -31.42 3.22
C ASN A 225 -6.35 -30.35 2.74
N THR A 226 -5.45 -29.93 3.62
CA THR A 226 -4.44 -28.93 3.32
C THR A 226 -3.08 -29.61 3.28
N GLY A 227 -2.17 -29.16 2.42
CA GLY A 227 -0.82 -29.69 2.41
C GLY A 227 -0.06 -29.49 3.74
N LYS A 228 -0.58 -28.74 4.72
CA LYS A 228 0.08 -28.44 6.00
C LYS A 228 0.15 -29.67 6.91
N THR A 229 0.91 -29.60 8.00
CA THR A 229 0.90 -30.68 8.99
C THR A 229 -0.43 -30.70 9.74
N ASN A 230 -0.89 -31.89 10.18
CA ASN A 230 -2.17 -32.01 10.92
C ASN A 230 -2.24 -31.09 12.14
N LYS A 231 -1.09 -30.89 12.83
CA LYS A 231 -0.98 -30.00 13.98
C LYS A 231 -1.19 -28.53 13.61
N GLU A 232 -0.59 -28.07 12.51
CA GLU A 232 -0.75 -26.70 12.04
C GLU A 232 -2.15 -26.42 11.53
N GLU A 233 -2.75 -27.38 10.82
CA GLU A 233 -4.11 -27.23 10.33
C GLU A 233 -5.12 -27.22 11.48
N PHE A 234 -4.96 -28.13 12.45
CA PHE A 234 -5.72 -28.11 13.70
C PHE A 234 -5.64 -26.74 14.40
N GLU A 235 -4.43 -26.21 14.60
CA GLU A 235 -4.24 -24.90 15.23
C GLU A 235 -4.85 -23.76 14.40
N THR A 236 -4.79 -23.84 13.07
CA THR A 236 -5.39 -22.85 12.17
C THR A 236 -6.91 -22.85 12.28
N GLN A 237 -7.54 -24.03 12.27
CA GLN A 237 -8.99 -24.16 12.40
C GLN A 237 -9.48 -23.68 13.77
N VAL A 238 -8.78 -24.05 14.85
CA VAL A 238 -9.13 -23.58 16.20
C VAL A 238 -9.02 -22.07 16.31
N ASN A 239 -7.92 -21.46 15.84
CA ASN A 239 -7.79 -20.01 15.84
C ASN A 239 -8.88 -19.31 15.02
N ASN A 240 -9.26 -19.86 13.87
CA ASN A 240 -10.34 -19.31 13.05
C ASN A 240 -11.70 -19.34 13.79
N ILE A 241 -12.01 -20.43 14.48
CA ILE A 241 -13.25 -20.56 15.27
C ILE A 241 -13.26 -19.57 16.44
N LEU A 242 -12.14 -19.43 17.15
CA LEU A 242 -12.02 -18.51 18.29
C LEU A 242 -12.08 -17.03 17.84
N ASN A 243 -11.45 -16.68 16.71
CA ASN A 243 -11.55 -15.35 16.13
C ASN A 243 -12.99 -15.04 15.66
N GLN A 244 -13.70 -16.03 15.11
CA GLN A 244 -15.12 -15.88 14.79
C GLN A 244 -15.97 -15.66 16.05
N ALA A 245 -15.66 -16.34 17.16
CA ALA A 245 -16.35 -16.14 18.44
C ALA A 245 -16.22 -14.69 18.92
N THR A 246 -15.00 -14.11 18.87
CA THR A 246 -14.76 -12.71 19.21
C THR A 246 -15.52 -11.76 18.28
N ALA A 247 -15.54 -12.02 16.97
CA ALA A 247 -16.23 -11.16 16.01
C ALA A 247 -17.77 -11.22 16.12
N GLU A 248 -18.34 -12.40 16.33
CA GLU A 248 -19.79 -12.59 16.49
C GLU A 248 -20.29 -11.99 17.82
N SER A 249 -19.60 -12.29 18.92
CA SER A 249 -19.92 -11.70 20.24
C SER A 249 -19.78 -10.17 20.23
N GLY A 250 -18.75 -9.64 19.56
CA GLY A 250 -18.55 -8.20 19.38
C GLY A 250 -19.67 -7.52 18.60
N LYS A 251 -20.16 -8.14 17.53
CA LYS A 251 -21.31 -7.61 16.76
C LYS A 251 -22.59 -7.57 17.59
N ILE A 252 -22.84 -8.60 18.39
CA ILE A 252 -23.99 -8.63 19.30
C ILE A 252 -23.87 -7.50 20.33
N GLY A 253 -22.68 -7.34 20.93
CA GLY A 253 -22.39 -6.25 21.86
C GLY A 253 -22.61 -4.87 21.24
N LEU A 254 -22.06 -4.61 20.05
CA LEU A 254 -22.21 -3.32 19.35
C LEU A 254 -23.66 -3.02 18.96
N ASN A 255 -24.39 -4.00 18.45
CA ASN A 255 -25.79 -3.83 18.05
C ASN A 255 -26.73 -3.61 19.23
N SER A 256 -26.33 -4.02 20.44
CA SER A 256 -27.12 -3.81 21.66
C SER A 256 -27.06 -2.35 22.15
N LEU A 257 -26.00 -1.62 21.82
CA LEU A 257 -25.81 -0.26 22.29
C LEU A 257 -26.73 0.73 21.55
N ASP A 258 -27.28 1.69 22.30
CA ASP A 258 -28.00 2.81 21.70
C ASP A 258 -27.08 3.60 20.75
N LYS A 259 -27.63 4.11 19.64
CA LYS A 259 -26.95 5.04 18.75
C LYS A 259 -26.47 6.31 19.47
N ASN A 260 -27.16 6.70 20.55
CA ASN A 260 -26.79 7.84 21.39
C ASN A 260 -25.72 7.53 22.43
N ASN A 261 -25.26 6.28 22.53
CA ASN A 261 -24.17 5.91 23.41
C ASN A 261 -22.91 6.74 23.10
N ARG A 262 -22.22 7.20 24.14
CA ARG A 262 -21.07 8.10 24.02
C ARG A 262 -19.87 7.43 23.36
N PHE A 263 -19.57 6.17 23.66
CA PHE A 263 -18.52 5.41 22.97
C PHE A 263 -18.83 5.23 21.49
N VAL A 264 -20.08 4.86 21.18
CA VAL A 264 -20.55 4.69 19.79
C VAL A 264 -20.46 6.01 19.02
N THR A 265 -20.77 7.13 19.66
CA THR A 265 -20.64 8.47 19.05
C THR A 265 -19.18 8.82 18.78
N MET A 266 -18.28 8.53 19.72
CA MET A 266 -16.84 8.78 19.59
C MET A 266 -16.21 7.99 18.42
N VAL A 267 -16.57 6.71 18.32
CA VAL A 267 -16.11 5.83 17.23
C VAL A 267 -16.74 6.23 15.89
N ASN A 268 -18.05 6.56 15.85
CA ASN A 268 -18.71 7.02 14.63
C ASN A 268 -18.19 8.37 14.11
N ALA A 269 -17.79 9.27 15.01
CA ALA A 269 -17.12 10.52 14.65
C ALA A 269 -15.72 10.25 14.07
N GLY A 270 -15.06 9.19 14.54
CA GLY A 270 -13.68 8.84 14.24
C GLY A 270 -12.68 9.68 15.06
N SER A 271 -13.08 10.18 16.23
CA SER A 271 -12.21 10.98 17.09
C SER A 271 -11.21 10.11 17.86
N LYS A 272 -11.68 9.01 18.47
CA LYS A 272 -10.85 8.02 19.17
C LYS A 272 -11.54 6.67 19.29
N GLY A 273 -10.75 5.60 19.28
CA GLY A 273 -11.23 4.21 19.41
C GLY A 273 -11.77 3.61 18.12
N SER A 274 -12.02 2.30 18.17
CA SER A 274 -12.59 1.49 17.10
C SER A 274 -13.69 0.58 17.63
N ASP A 275 -14.49 0.00 16.73
CA ASP A 275 -15.53 -0.97 17.06
C ASP A 275 -14.98 -2.17 17.87
N LEU A 276 -13.73 -2.59 17.59
CA LEU A 276 -13.04 -3.64 18.33
C LEU A 276 -12.76 -3.25 19.78
N ASN A 277 -12.43 -1.99 20.06
CA ASN A 277 -12.20 -1.54 21.44
C ASN A 277 -13.46 -1.65 22.28
N ILE A 278 -14.61 -1.27 21.71
CA ILE A 278 -15.92 -1.41 22.37
C ILE A 278 -16.23 -2.89 22.60
N SER A 279 -15.99 -3.73 21.59
CA SER A 279 -16.15 -5.18 21.72
C SER A 279 -15.33 -5.75 22.88
N PHE A 280 -14.04 -5.43 23.00
CA PHE A 280 -13.20 -5.95 24.08
C PHE A 280 -13.63 -5.48 25.47
N MET A 281 -14.21 -4.28 25.57
CA MET A 281 -14.71 -3.75 26.84
C MET A 281 -16.02 -4.41 27.29
N ILE A 282 -16.90 -4.79 26.35
CA ILE A 282 -18.25 -5.28 26.66
C ILE A 282 -18.35 -6.80 26.56
N SER A 283 -17.90 -7.40 25.45
CA SER A 283 -18.16 -8.82 25.14
C SER A 283 -17.07 -9.76 25.67
N CYS A 284 -15.93 -9.87 24.98
CA CYS A 284 -14.79 -10.70 25.39
C CYS A 284 -13.50 -10.17 24.74
N LEU A 285 -12.35 -10.35 25.40
CA LEU A 285 -11.05 -9.98 24.82
C LEU A 285 -10.62 -10.91 23.67
N GLY A 286 -10.96 -12.20 23.76
CA GLY A 286 -10.62 -13.20 22.74
C GLY A 286 -9.23 -13.83 22.91
N GLN A 287 -8.76 -14.48 21.85
CA GLN A 287 -7.52 -15.29 21.85
C GLN A 287 -6.25 -14.43 21.96
N GLN A 288 -5.38 -14.75 22.93
CA GLN A 288 -4.06 -14.15 23.06
C GLN A 288 -3.02 -15.00 22.30
N ASN A 289 -2.20 -14.32 21.49
CA ASN A 289 -1.19 -14.98 20.65
C ASN A 289 0.22 -14.53 21.04
N VAL A 290 1.17 -15.45 20.91
CA VAL A 290 2.62 -15.23 21.05
C VAL A 290 3.28 -15.77 19.79
N ASP A 291 4.02 -14.92 19.08
CA ASP A 291 4.67 -15.24 17.79
C ASP A 291 3.71 -15.86 16.75
N GLY A 292 2.48 -15.35 16.67
CA GLY A 292 1.46 -15.82 15.72
C GLY A 292 0.85 -17.18 16.06
N LYS A 293 1.20 -17.78 17.20
CA LYS A 293 0.63 -19.03 17.70
C LYS A 293 -0.14 -18.78 18.99
N ARG A 294 -1.06 -19.69 19.34
CA ARG A 294 -1.65 -19.72 20.69
C ARG A 294 -0.56 -19.96 21.73
N ILE A 295 -0.84 -19.61 22.98
CA ILE A 295 0.13 -19.67 24.08
C ILE A 295 0.85 -21.03 24.11
N PRO A 296 2.18 -21.09 23.86
CA PRO A 296 2.90 -22.35 23.78
C PRO A 296 2.98 -23.03 25.15
N TYR A 297 3.29 -24.33 25.15
CA TYR A 297 3.56 -25.05 26.39
C TYR A 297 4.91 -24.61 26.96
N GLY A 298 4.87 -23.72 27.96
CA GLY A 298 6.06 -23.25 28.67
C GLY A 298 6.57 -24.24 29.72
N PHE A 299 5.71 -25.12 30.23
CA PHE A 299 6.06 -26.21 31.14
C PHE A 299 5.99 -27.56 30.42
N GLU A 300 6.32 -28.64 31.13
CA GLU A 300 6.28 -30.02 30.64
C GLU A 300 4.87 -30.39 30.12
N ASN A 301 4.67 -30.20 28.80
CA ASN A 301 3.43 -30.43 28.06
C ASN A 301 2.20 -29.68 28.60
N ARG A 302 2.38 -28.48 29.16
CA ARG A 302 1.27 -27.61 29.62
C ARG A 302 1.66 -26.14 29.62
N THR A 303 0.67 -25.26 29.59
CA THR A 303 0.87 -23.79 29.60
C THR A 303 1.11 -23.24 31.01
N LEU A 304 0.32 -23.69 31.99
CA LEU A 304 0.44 -23.32 33.41
C LEU A 304 0.34 -24.57 34.31
N PRO A 305 0.88 -24.54 35.54
CA PRO A 305 0.77 -25.66 36.48
C PRO A 305 -0.67 -25.98 36.92
N HIS A 306 -1.60 -25.04 36.70
CA HIS A 306 -3.03 -25.17 36.99
C HIS A 306 -3.78 -26.05 35.97
N TYR A 307 -3.20 -26.26 34.78
CA TYR A 307 -3.78 -27.09 33.74
C TYR A 307 -3.15 -28.49 33.74
N THR A 308 -3.91 -29.46 33.24
CA THR A 308 -3.44 -30.83 33.03
C THR A 308 -2.44 -30.88 31.87
N LYS A 309 -1.65 -31.96 31.81
CA LYS A 309 -0.74 -32.20 30.68
C LYS A 309 -1.57 -32.42 29.40
N TYR A 310 -1.10 -31.88 28.28
CA TYR A 310 -1.71 -31.96 26.94
C TYR A 310 -3.12 -31.37 26.85
N ASP A 311 -3.40 -30.34 27.65
CA ASP A 311 -4.67 -29.60 27.58
C ASP A 311 -4.60 -28.54 26.47
N ASP A 312 -5.29 -28.82 25.35
CA ASP A 312 -5.43 -27.93 24.19
C ASP A 312 -6.75 -27.12 24.18
N SER A 313 -7.48 -27.16 25.29
CA SER A 313 -8.71 -26.38 25.45
C SER A 313 -8.46 -24.87 25.27
N PRO A 314 -9.48 -24.09 24.85
CA PRO A 314 -9.33 -22.64 24.67
C PRO A 314 -8.78 -21.93 25.91
N GLY A 315 -9.26 -22.27 27.11
CA GLY A 315 -8.82 -21.65 28.36
C GLY A 315 -7.35 -21.95 28.69
N ALA A 316 -6.91 -23.19 28.49
CA ALA A 316 -5.52 -23.59 28.69
C ALA A 316 -4.56 -22.90 27.71
N ARG A 317 -5.03 -22.62 26.48
CA ARG A 317 -4.24 -22.07 25.38
C ARG A 317 -4.41 -20.55 25.19
N GLY A 318 -4.93 -19.84 26.19
CA GLY A 318 -4.92 -18.37 26.24
C GLY A 318 -6.11 -17.66 25.60
N PHE A 319 -7.25 -18.33 25.45
CA PHE A 319 -8.51 -17.66 25.12
C PHE A 319 -9.09 -16.95 26.34
N VAL A 320 -9.29 -15.63 26.24
CA VAL A 320 -9.88 -14.81 27.30
C VAL A 320 -11.36 -14.60 26.99
N GLU A 321 -12.22 -15.25 27.79
CA GLU A 321 -13.67 -15.16 27.63
C GLU A 321 -14.24 -13.92 28.33
N SER A 322 -13.57 -13.47 29.39
CA SER A 322 -13.99 -12.31 30.16
C SER A 322 -13.78 -11.01 29.38
N SER A 323 -14.64 -10.02 29.63
CA SER A 323 -14.48 -8.64 29.18
C SER A 323 -13.77 -7.79 30.23
N TYR A 324 -13.29 -6.59 29.85
CA TYR A 324 -12.70 -5.68 30.84
C TYR A 324 -13.66 -5.25 31.95
N ILE A 325 -14.97 -5.16 31.65
CA ILE A 325 -15.98 -4.79 32.66
C ILE A 325 -16.22 -5.92 33.67
N ASN A 326 -16.24 -7.18 33.21
CA ASN A 326 -16.41 -8.34 34.07
C ASN A 326 -15.16 -8.65 34.91
N GLY A 327 -13.99 -8.23 34.42
CA GLY A 327 -12.69 -8.50 35.02
C GLY A 327 -12.12 -9.86 34.59
N LEU A 328 -10.79 -9.94 34.51
CA LEU A 328 -10.10 -11.14 34.05
C LEU A 328 -9.79 -12.09 35.21
N THR A 329 -9.87 -13.40 34.97
CA THR A 329 -9.35 -14.40 35.90
C THR A 329 -7.81 -14.34 35.99
N PRO A 330 -7.18 -14.86 37.06
CA PRO A 330 -5.73 -14.84 37.19
C PRO A 330 -4.97 -15.52 36.03
N GLN A 331 -5.52 -16.61 35.49
CA GLN A 331 -4.94 -17.32 34.35
C GLN A 331 -5.04 -16.47 33.07
N GLU A 332 -6.21 -15.90 32.80
CA GLU A 332 -6.44 -15.00 31.66
C GLU A 332 -5.57 -13.75 31.73
N LEU A 333 -5.45 -13.13 32.91
CA LEU A 333 -4.61 -11.96 33.12
C LEU A 333 -3.15 -12.26 32.80
N PHE A 334 -2.64 -13.43 33.18
CA PHE A 334 -1.28 -13.83 32.89
C PHE A 334 -1.05 -14.06 31.39
N PHE A 335 -1.98 -14.73 30.70
CA PHE A 335 -1.90 -14.90 29.24
C PHE A 335 -2.04 -13.58 28.48
N HIS A 336 -2.89 -12.68 28.95
CA HIS A 336 -3.02 -11.33 28.40
C HIS A 336 -1.74 -10.51 28.61
N ALA A 337 -1.12 -10.59 29.80
CA ALA A 337 0.16 -9.96 30.07
C ALA A 337 1.29 -10.52 29.20
N MET A 338 1.29 -11.83 28.92
CA MET A 338 2.23 -12.45 27.97
C MET A 338 2.08 -11.85 26.56
N GLY A 339 0.86 -11.79 26.03
CA GLY A 339 0.58 -11.19 24.73
C GLY A 339 0.97 -9.71 24.68
N GLY A 340 0.60 -8.93 25.71
CA GLY A 340 0.97 -7.52 25.83
C GLY A 340 2.48 -7.29 25.91
N ARG A 341 3.23 -8.17 26.60
CA ARG A 341 4.69 -8.07 26.72
C ARG A 341 5.39 -8.24 25.38
N VAL A 342 4.91 -9.14 24.52
CA VAL A 342 5.47 -9.33 23.17
C VAL A 342 5.31 -8.04 22.36
N GLY A 343 4.14 -7.40 22.40
CA GLY A 343 3.90 -6.12 21.74
C GLY A 343 4.83 -5.00 22.23
N LEU A 344 5.10 -4.92 23.54
CA LEU A 344 6.03 -3.94 24.11
C LEU A 344 7.48 -4.17 23.68
N ILE A 345 7.93 -5.44 23.66
CA ILE A 345 9.29 -5.79 23.23
C ILE A 345 9.47 -5.48 21.75
N ASP A 346 8.49 -5.85 20.92
CA ASP A 346 8.54 -5.59 19.48
C ASP A 346 8.57 -4.10 19.18
N THR A 347 7.81 -3.29 19.93
CA THR A 347 7.85 -1.83 19.81
C THR A 347 9.27 -1.33 20.09
N ALA A 348 9.87 -1.72 21.21
CA ALA A 348 11.22 -1.26 21.58
C ALA A 348 12.32 -1.71 20.60
N VAL A 349 12.31 -2.98 20.19
CA VAL A 349 13.32 -3.55 19.28
C VAL A 349 13.16 -2.97 17.89
N LYS A 350 11.94 -2.98 17.34
CA LYS A 350 11.72 -2.56 15.95
C LYS A 350 11.94 -1.06 15.77
N THR A 351 11.64 -0.20 16.74
CA THR A 351 11.92 1.26 16.65
C THR A 351 13.39 1.54 16.32
N SER A 352 14.33 0.81 16.95
CA SER A 352 15.76 0.96 16.67
C SER A 352 16.11 0.59 15.21
N THR A 353 15.55 -0.51 14.72
CA THR A 353 15.79 -1.00 13.35
C THR A 353 15.19 -0.09 12.30
N THR A 354 13.99 0.44 12.53
CA THR A 354 13.30 1.32 11.58
C THR A 354 13.96 2.68 11.49
N GLY A 355 14.43 3.24 12.62
CA GLY A 355 15.20 4.49 12.61
C GLY A 355 16.50 4.36 11.82
N TYR A 356 17.14 3.19 11.89
CA TYR A 356 18.34 2.91 11.12
C TYR A 356 18.06 2.69 9.62
N ILE A 357 16.94 2.02 9.27
CA ILE A 357 16.46 1.93 7.88
C ILE A 357 16.19 3.33 7.31
N GLN A 358 15.52 4.20 8.06
CA GLN A 358 15.26 5.58 7.65
C GLN A 358 16.57 6.33 7.38
N ARG A 359 17.57 6.20 8.26
CA ARG A 359 18.90 6.81 8.05
C ARG A 359 19.58 6.28 6.78
N ARG A 360 19.47 4.98 6.50
CA ARG A 360 20.02 4.35 5.29
C ARG A 360 19.35 4.85 4.01
N LEU A 361 18.03 4.94 4.01
CA LEU A 361 17.26 5.51 2.90
C LEU A 361 17.66 6.95 2.62
N ILE A 362 17.76 7.79 3.65
CA ILE A 362 18.18 9.19 3.51
C ILE A 362 19.57 9.26 2.89
N LYS A 363 20.55 8.53 3.44
CA LYS A 363 21.92 8.55 2.92
C LYS A 363 22.07 7.97 1.51
N GLY A 364 21.21 7.02 1.14
CA GLY A 364 21.18 6.46 -0.22
C GLY A 364 20.62 7.42 -1.27
N MET A 365 19.76 8.36 -0.87
CA MET A 365 18.98 9.20 -1.80
C MET A 365 19.15 10.72 -1.60
N GLU A 366 19.94 11.17 -0.63
CA GLU A 366 20.09 12.62 -0.30
C GLU A 366 20.55 13.47 -1.49
N ASP A 367 21.30 12.90 -2.44
CA ASP A 367 21.86 13.62 -3.58
C ASP A 367 20.91 13.68 -4.80
N LEU A 368 19.71 13.11 -4.73
CA LEU A 368 18.75 13.13 -5.84
C LEU A 368 17.91 14.41 -5.82
N LYS A 369 18.03 15.19 -6.90
CA LYS A 369 17.27 16.43 -7.11
C LYS A 369 16.71 16.53 -8.52
N VAL A 370 15.64 17.30 -8.68
CA VAL A 370 15.10 17.68 -10.00
C VAL A 370 15.95 18.82 -10.58
N SER A 371 16.45 18.64 -11.79
CA SER A 371 17.19 19.67 -12.54
C SER A 371 16.24 20.54 -13.39
N TYR A 372 16.70 21.70 -13.87
CA TYR A 372 15.88 22.62 -14.69
C TYR A 372 15.36 22.05 -16.02
N ASP A 373 15.95 20.95 -16.48
CA ASP A 373 15.46 20.19 -17.64
C ASP A 373 14.39 19.14 -17.28
N MET A 374 13.90 19.14 -16.03
CA MET A 374 12.94 18.20 -15.45
C MET A 374 13.46 16.76 -15.30
N THR A 375 14.77 16.55 -15.44
CA THR A 375 15.39 15.25 -15.15
C THR A 375 15.78 15.14 -13.67
N VAL A 376 15.72 13.92 -13.12
CA VAL A 376 16.23 13.66 -11.76
C VAL A 376 17.67 13.19 -11.86
N ARG A 377 18.58 13.87 -11.17
CA ARG A 377 20.02 13.61 -11.25
C ARG A 377 20.67 13.42 -9.90
N THR A 378 21.76 12.67 -9.89
CA THR A 378 22.69 12.58 -8.75
C THR A 378 23.63 13.78 -8.70
N ASN A 379 24.42 13.88 -7.62
CA ASN A 379 25.45 14.91 -7.44
C ASN A 379 26.52 14.96 -8.56
N LYS A 380 26.80 13.84 -9.26
CA LYS A 380 27.69 13.77 -10.43
C LYS A 380 26.96 13.99 -11.77
N ALA A 381 25.76 14.56 -11.72
CA ALA A 381 24.89 14.81 -12.87
C ALA A 381 24.52 13.55 -13.68
N LYS A 382 24.57 12.35 -13.08
CA LYS A 382 24.03 11.14 -13.70
C LYS A 382 22.52 11.18 -13.62
N ILE A 383 21.85 10.92 -14.74
CA ILE A 383 20.39 10.86 -14.82
C ILE A 383 19.93 9.54 -14.20
N VAL A 384 19.00 9.63 -13.23
CA VAL A 384 18.31 8.48 -12.64
C VAL A 384 16.94 8.33 -13.29
N GLN A 385 16.19 9.43 -13.41
CA GLN A 385 14.92 9.48 -14.13
C GLN A 385 14.95 10.59 -15.18
N PHE A 386 14.43 10.31 -16.38
CA PHE A 386 14.28 11.32 -17.43
C PHE A 386 13.18 12.33 -17.13
N THR A 387 12.15 11.88 -16.43
CA THR A 387 11.03 12.67 -15.93
C THR A 387 10.73 12.18 -14.54
N TYR A 388 10.59 13.10 -13.58
CA TYR A 388 10.29 12.75 -12.21
C TYR A 388 8.98 11.96 -12.12
N GLY A 389 9.06 10.73 -11.62
CA GLY A 389 7.89 9.83 -11.48
C GLY A 389 7.12 9.54 -12.76
N ASP A 390 7.76 9.62 -13.93
CA ASP A 390 7.16 9.43 -15.27
C ASP A 390 6.06 10.43 -15.67
N ASP A 391 5.75 11.43 -14.84
CA ASP A 391 4.70 12.43 -15.12
C ASP A 391 5.07 13.89 -14.79
N ASN A 392 6.20 14.14 -14.10
CA ASN A 392 6.71 15.45 -13.65
C ASN A 392 5.77 16.21 -12.72
N PHE A 393 4.85 15.55 -12.03
CA PHE A 393 3.98 16.23 -11.07
C PHE A 393 4.56 16.21 -9.66
N ASP A 394 4.25 17.26 -8.91
CA ASP A 394 4.44 17.30 -7.47
C ASP A 394 3.36 16.44 -6.80
N PRO A 395 3.75 15.42 -6.00
CA PRO A 395 2.83 14.61 -5.23
C PRO A 395 1.84 15.44 -4.41
N ILE A 396 2.19 16.60 -3.86
CA ILE A 396 1.27 17.43 -3.05
C ILE A 396 -0.02 17.76 -3.83
N ARG A 397 0.06 17.88 -5.15
CA ARG A 397 -1.04 18.27 -6.03
C ARG A 397 -1.78 17.10 -6.68
N VAL A 398 -1.30 15.87 -6.48
CA VAL A 398 -1.94 14.66 -6.99
C VAL A 398 -3.11 14.29 -6.07
N GLU A 399 -4.21 13.83 -6.65
CA GLU A 399 -5.41 13.46 -5.89
C GLU A 399 -5.97 12.12 -6.34
N LYS A 400 -6.64 11.43 -5.42
CA LYS A 400 -7.39 10.20 -5.71
C LYS A 400 -8.71 10.52 -6.42
N GLN A 401 -8.83 10.12 -7.67
CA GLN A 401 -10.00 10.35 -8.53
C GLN A 401 -10.75 9.04 -8.83
N MET A 402 -12.08 9.11 -8.95
CA MET A 402 -12.91 7.96 -9.33
C MET A 402 -12.83 7.70 -10.83
N PHE A 403 -12.53 6.46 -11.20
CA PHE A 403 -12.44 6.02 -12.59
C PHE A 403 -13.61 5.11 -12.97
N HIS A 404 -14.71 5.71 -13.40
CA HIS A 404 -15.93 4.97 -13.75
C HIS A 404 -15.83 4.21 -15.08
N LEU A 405 -14.86 4.52 -15.93
CA LEU A 405 -14.75 3.94 -17.27
C LEU A 405 -14.38 2.44 -17.26
N ALA A 406 -13.69 1.94 -16.23
CA ALA A 406 -13.38 0.52 -16.08
C ALA A 406 -14.64 -0.36 -15.92
N ASP A 407 -15.68 0.19 -15.28
CA ASP A 407 -16.95 -0.50 -15.03
C ASP A 407 -17.93 -0.45 -16.19
N MET A 408 -17.79 0.55 -17.05
CA MET A 408 -18.71 0.81 -18.15
C MET A 408 -18.61 -0.29 -19.21
N SER A 409 -19.77 -0.82 -19.62
CA SER A 409 -19.83 -1.64 -20.83
C SER A 409 -19.55 -0.79 -22.06
N ILE A 410 -19.22 -1.43 -23.18
CA ILE A 410 -19.06 -0.73 -24.46
C ILE A 410 -20.33 0.11 -24.76
N GLN A 411 -21.52 -0.44 -24.50
CA GLN A 411 -22.79 0.29 -24.71
C GLN A 411 -22.92 1.53 -23.82
N ASP A 412 -22.49 1.45 -22.57
CA ASP A 412 -22.49 2.59 -21.65
C ASP A 412 -21.52 3.69 -22.12
N ILE A 413 -20.37 3.31 -22.68
CA ILE A 413 -19.41 4.25 -23.28
C ILE A 413 -20.06 4.96 -24.48
N TYR A 414 -20.76 4.21 -25.34
CA TYR A 414 -21.52 4.82 -26.43
C TYR A 414 -22.57 5.81 -25.91
N ALA A 415 -23.31 5.46 -24.85
CA ALA A 415 -24.31 6.34 -24.24
C ALA A 415 -23.69 7.58 -23.56
N HIS A 416 -22.46 7.47 -23.07
CA HIS A 416 -21.76 8.60 -22.43
C HIS A 416 -21.35 9.69 -23.43
N TYR A 417 -21.04 9.33 -24.68
CA TYR A 417 -20.60 10.26 -25.71
C TYR A 417 -21.66 10.62 -26.75
N SER A 418 -22.64 9.74 -27.00
CA SER A 418 -23.69 9.94 -28.00
C SER A 418 -25.03 10.30 -27.38
N ILE A 419 -25.80 11.14 -28.07
CA ILE A 419 -27.21 11.37 -27.75
C ILE A 419 -28.02 10.26 -28.45
N PRO A 420 -28.91 9.53 -27.75
CA PRO A 420 -29.76 8.53 -28.40
C PRO A 420 -30.64 9.15 -29.50
N ASP A 421 -30.48 8.69 -30.75
CA ASP A 421 -31.23 9.12 -31.94
C ASP A 421 -32.67 8.55 -31.99
N ALA A 422 -33.32 8.38 -30.83
CA ALA A 422 -34.73 7.98 -30.78
C ALA A 422 -35.64 9.14 -31.21
N LYS A 423 -36.82 8.84 -31.77
CA LYS A 423 -37.82 9.82 -32.25
C LYS A 423 -38.23 10.90 -31.22
N GLY A 424 -37.88 10.74 -29.94
CA GLY A 424 -38.03 11.74 -28.87
C GLY A 424 -36.88 12.74 -28.67
N SER A 425 -35.71 12.57 -29.31
CA SER A 425 -34.51 13.41 -29.06
C SER A 425 -34.67 14.87 -29.52
N LYS A 426 -35.54 15.13 -30.50
CA LYS A 426 -35.87 16.49 -30.95
C LYS A 426 -36.51 17.34 -29.83
N SER A 427 -37.27 16.73 -28.93
CA SER A 427 -37.85 17.42 -27.76
C SER A 427 -36.81 17.75 -26.70
N ILE A 428 -35.83 16.86 -26.53
CA ILE A 428 -34.74 17.01 -25.58
C ILE A 428 -33.83 18.14 -26.04
N ILE A 429 -33.32 18.07 -27.29
CA ILE A 429 -32.42 19.05 -27.91
C ILE A 429 -33.01 20.47 -27.94
N GLY A 430 -34.31 20.60 -28.20
CA GLY A 430 -35.02 21.89 -28.18
C GLY A 430 -35.10 22.54 -26.79
N ASN A 431 -35.02 21.76 -25.72
CA ASN A 431 -34.99 22.26 -24.34
C ASN A 431 -33.57 22.56 -23.84
N ILE A 432 -32.53 22.00 -24.47
CA ILE A 432 -31.12 22.23 -24.10
C ILE A 432 -30.62 23.55 -24.66
N TYR A 433 -30.79 23.75 -25.96
CA TYR A 433 -30.12 24.81 -26.69
C TYR A 433 -30.95 26.08 -26.74
N ASP A 434 -30.26 27.21 -26.77
CA ASP A 434 -30.90 28.46 -27.19
C ASP A 434 -31.21 28.46 -28.70
N ALA A 435 -32.07 29.37 -29.15
CA ALA A 435 -32.57 29.43 -30.52
C ALA A 435 -31.44 29.52 -31.56
N GLU A 436 -30.35 30.22 -31.26
CA GLU A 436 -29.20 30.36 -32.14
C GLU A 436 -28.32 29.10 -32.17
N ALA A 437 -28.08 28.48 -31.02
CA ALA A 437 -27.33 27.22 -30.92
C ALA A 437 -28.09 26.06 -31.59
N SER A 438 -29.41 26.03 -31.46
CA SER A 438 -30.28 25.05 -32.12
C SER A 438 -30.24 25.16 -33.65
N ARG A 439 -30.16 26.39 -34.20
CA ARG A 439 -29.98 26.61 -35.64
C ARG A 439 -28.62 26.09 -36.13
N ARG A 440 -27.54 26.37 -35.38
CA ARG A 440 -26.18 25.89 -35.71
C ARG A 440 -26.07 24.38 -35.63
N HIS A 441 -26.66 23.76 -34.61
CA HIS A 441 -26.68 22.30 -34.45
C HIS A 441 -27.39 21.59 -35.62
N ASN A 442 -28.49 22.18 -36.12
CA ASN A 442 -29.23 21.66 -37.27
C ASN A 442 -28.56 21.94 -38.64
N SER A 443 -27.42 22.64 -38.66
CA SER A 443 -26.65 22.86 -39.88
C SER A 443 -26.11 21.54 -40.44
N LYS A 444 -26.18 21.38 -41.77
CA LYS A 444 -25.73 20.17 -42.49
C LYS A 444 -24.27 19.80 -42.15
N VAL A 445 -23.42 20.81 -41.97
CA VAL A 445 -21.99 20.64 -41.64
C VAL A 445 -21.81 19.97 -40.27
N GLN A 446 -22.53 20.44 -39.24
CA GLN A 446 -22.41 19.87 -37.90
C GLN A 446 -23.02 18.48 -37.83
N ARG A 447 -24.13 18.24 -38.54
CA ARG A 447 -24.82 16.94 -38.57
C ARG A 447 -23.98 15.83 -39.21
N GLU A 448 -23.16 16.15 -40.21
CA GLU A 448 -22.27 15.17 -40.86
C GLU A 448 -20.93 14.97 -40.11
N ALA A 449 -20.43 16.01 -39.44
CA ALA A 449 -19.14 15.97 -38.74
C ALA A 449 -19.24 15.40 -37.31
N LEU A 450 -20.33 15.67 -36.58
CA LEU A 450 -20.50 15.26 -35.18
C LEU A 450 -20.43 13.73 -34.98
N PRO A 451 -21.10 12.88 -35.79
CA PRO A 451 -21.01 11.43 -35.61
C PRO A 451 -19.60 10.89 -35.88
N LYS A 452 -18.89 11.48 -36.85
CA LYS A 452 -17.51 11.09 -37.19
C LYS A 452 -16.56 11.39 -36.02
N LYS A 453 -16.61 12.59 -35.46
CA LYS A 453 -15.81 12.95 -34.27
C LYS A 453 -16.18 12.10 -33.06
N THR A 454 -17.47 11.94 -32.79
CA THR A 454 -17.94 11.15 -31.63
C THR A 454 -17.44 9.71 -31.71
N LYS A 455 -17.47 9.10 -32.90
CA LYS A 455 -16.94 7.75 -33.12
C LYS A 455 -15.43 7.67 -32.84
N GLN A 456 -14.64 8.64 -33.32
CA GLN A 456 -13.19 8.68 -33.07
C GLN A 456 -12.87 8.71 -31.56
N TYR A 457 -13.62 9.48 -30.77
CA TYR A 457 -13.43 9.55 -29.33
C TYR A 457 -13.84 8.27 -28.62
N ILE A 458 -14.92 7.63 -29.05
CA ILE A 458 -15.37 6.34 -28.49
C ILE A 458 -14.31 5.26 -28.75
N ASP A 459 -13.82 5.14 -30.00
CA ASP A 459 -12.79 4.17 -30.36
C ASP A 459 -11.50 4.41 -29.54
N MET A 460 -11.10 5.68 -29.37
CA MET A 460 -9.96 6.06 -28.52
C MET A 460 -10.18 5.68 -27.05
N MET A 461 -11.39 5.86 -26.51
CA MET A 461 -11.71 5.53 -25.11
C MET A 461 -11.77 4.03 -24.85
N ILE A 462 -12.21 3.23 -25.82
CA ILE A 462 -12.19 1.77 -25.72
C ILE A 462 -10.75 1.25 -25.66
N ASP A 463 -9.86 1.76 -26.52
CA ASP A 463 -8.43 1.42 -26.53
C ASP A 463 -7.78 1.80 -25.18
N MET A 464 -7.99 3.04 -24.73
CA MET A 464 -7.44 3.53 -23.47
C MET A 464 -8.02 2.79 -22.25
N ARG A 465 -9.29 2.36 -22.26
CA ARG A 465 -9.88 1.55 -21.19
C ARG A 465 -9.17 0.22 -21.05
N ASN A 466 -8.96 -0.49 -22.16
CA ASN A 466 -8.32 -1.80 -22.15
C ASN A 466 -6.86 -1.69 -21.68
N ASP A 467 -6.13 -0.67 -22.15
CA ASP A 467 -4.78 -0.36 -21.67
C ASP A 467 -4.71 -0.13 -20.16
N VAL A 468 -5.65 0.62 -19.57
CA VAL A 468 -5.63 0.93 -18.14
C VAL A 468 -5.92 -0.32 -17.31
N VAL A 469 -6.91 -1.13 -17.71
CA VAL A 469 -7.23 -2.36 -16.97
C VAL A 469 -6.08 -3.37 -17.03
N GLU A 470 -5.44 -3.53 -18.19
CA GLU A 470 -4.33 -4.47 -18.37
C GLU A 470 -3.05 -3.99 -17.69
N LYS A 471 -2.64 -2.72 -17.93
CA LYS A 471 -1.30 -2.22 -17.54
C LYS A 471 -1.28 -1.51 -16.19
N VAL A 472 -2.32 -0.75 -15.85
CA VAL A 472 -2.35 0.05 -14.60
C VAL A 472 -2.90 -0.80 -13.47
N PHE A 473 -4.09 -1.38 -13.66
CA PHE A 473 -4.72 -2.19 -12.62
C PHE A 473 -4.24 -3.64 -12.58
N LYS A 474 -3.41 -4.08 -13.52
CA LYS A 474 -2.88 -5.46 -13.59
C LYS A 474 -3.99 -6.52 -13.56
N ASN A 475 -5.10 -6.25 -14.24
CA ASN A 475 -6.33 -7.05 -14.21
C ASN A 475 -6.97 -7.20 -12.83
N LYS A 476 -6.64 -6.33 -11.86
CA LYS A 476 -7.46 -6.12 -10.66
C LYS A 476 -8.59 -5.16 -11.01
N LYS A 477 -9.75 -5.37 -10.42
CA LYS A 477 -10.86 -4.44 -10.57
C LYS A 477 -10.73 -3.31 -9.54
N GLU A 478 -9.98 -2.27 -9.89
CA GLU A 478 -9.85 -1.03 -9.12
C GLU A 478 -10.58 0.14 -9.81
N ASP A 479 -11.17 1.02 -8.98
CA ASP A 479 -12.04 2.09 -9.45
C ASP A 479 -11.42 3.48 -9.23
N HIS A 480 -10.12 3.55 -8.91
CA HIS A 480 -9.47 4.78 -8.48
C HIS A 480 -8.14 4.98 -9.18
N ILE A 481 -7.84 6.22 -9.53
CA ILE A 481 -6.58 6.61 -10.17
C ILE A 481 -6.05 7.85 -9.45
N TYR A 482 -4.72 7.93 -9.31
CA TYR A 482 -4.03 9.11 -8.82
C TYR A 482 -3.63 9.98 -10.01
N CYS A 483 -4.15 11.20 -10.04
CA CYS A 483 -3.84 12.14 -11.11
C CYS A 483 -3.97 13.57 -10.57
N PRO A 484 -3.13 14.52 -11.00
CA PRO A 484 -3.37 15.93 -10.69
C PRO A 484 -4.66 16.41 -11.34
N VAL A 485 -5.19 17.54 -10.84
CA VAL A 485 -6.39 18.20 -11.36
C VAL A 485 -7.68 17.36 -11.17
N GLY A 486 -8.43 17.65 -10.10
CA GLY A 486 -9.73 17.02 -9.84
C GLY A 486 -10.84 17.51 -10.78
N PHE A 487 -10.94 16.97 -12.00
CA PHE A 487 -11.87 17.44 -13.04
C PHE A 487 -13.33 17.54 -12.57
N THR A 488 -13.85 16.51 -11.89
CA THR A 488 -15.24 16.50 -11.41
C THR A 488 -15.51 17.64 -10.42
N HIS A 489 -14.52 17.99 -9.59
CA HIS A 489 -14.63 19.04 -8.59
C HIS A 489 -14.60 20.41 -9.24
N ILE A 490 -13.66 20.65 -10.15
CA ILE A 490 -13.57 21.92 -10.90
C ILE A 490 -14.86 22.17 -11.68
N VAL A 491 -15.41 21.14 -12.36
CA VAL A 491 -16.68 21.24 -13.08
C VAL A 491 -17.83 21.62 -12.14
N ASN A 492 -17.91 20.99 -10.96
CA ASN A 492 -18.96 21.31 -9.99
C ASN A 492 -18.80 22.70 -9.37
N ASN A 493 -17.57 23.12 -9.07
CA ASN A 493 -17.26 24.46 -8.54
C ASN A 493 -17.68 25.54 -9.53
N ILE A 494 -17.29 25.43 -10.80
CA ILE A 494 -17.65 26.41 -11.84
C ILE A 494 -19.17 26.43 -12.07
N ALA A 495 -19.81 25.26 -12.10
CA ALA A 495 -21.26 25.19 -12.22
C ALA A 495 -21.99 25.87 -11.05
N GLY A 496 -21.47 25.73 -9.83
CA GLY A 496 -21.98 26.42 -8.65
C GLY A 496 -21.77 27.93 -8.69
N GLN A 497 -20.54 28.38 -8.95
CA GLN A 497 -20.16 29.80 -9.00
C GLN A 497 -20.94 30.58 -10.07
N LEU A 498 -21.21 29.96 -11.23
CA LEU A 498 -22.02 30.56 -12.31
C LEU A 498 -23.53 30.31 -12.13
N SER A 499 -23.94 29.68 -11.03
CA SER A 499 -25.35 29.36 -10.72
C SER A 499 -26.07 28.62 -11.85
N ILE A 500 -25.37 27.67 -12.49
CA ILE A 500 -25.91 26.87 -13.60
C ILE A 500 -26.85 25.80 -13.03
N THR A 501 -28.08 25.77 -13.51
CA THR A 501 -29.11 24.81 -13.10
C THR A 501 -29.48 23.90 -14.26
N GLY A 502 -30.15 22.78 -13.98
CA GLY A 502 -30.64 21.85 -15.02
C GLY A 502 -31.62 22.48 -16.01
N SER A 503 -32.21 23.63 -15.65
CA SER A 503 -33.11 24.45 -16.48
C SER A 503 -32.39 25.51 -17.33
N SER A 504 -31.08 25.73 -17.14
CA SER A 504 -30.31 26.68 -17.93
C SER A 504 -30.19 26.23 -19.38
N LYS A 505 -30.38 27.17 -20.33
CA LYS A 505 -30.16 26.92 -21.75
C LYS A 505 -28.71 27.13 -22.13
N VAL A 506 -28.24 26.38 -23.12
CA VAL A 506 -26.86 26.36 -23.59
C VAL A 506 -26.72 27.06 -24.95
N ASP A 507 -25.68 27.90 -25.07
CA ASP A 507 -25.35 28.73 -26.23
C ASP A 507 -24.30 28.11 -27.17
N ILE A 508 -23.67 27.00 -26.78
CA ILE A 508 -22.61 26.30 -27.53
C ILE A 508 -23.10 24.96 -28.09
N THR A 509 -22.63 24.56 -29.27
CA THR A 509 -22.94 23.22 -29.83
C THR A 509 -21.90 22.18 -29.41
N LEU A 510 -22.27 20.89 -29.45
CA LEU A 510 -21.35 19.78 -29.13
C LEU A 510 -20.07 19.80 -29.99
N LEU A 511 -20.18 20.11 -31.29
CA LEU A 511 -19.02 20.14 -32.18
C LEU A 511 -18.06 21.27 -31.81
N GLU A 512 -18.58 22.46 -31.51
CA GLU A 512 -17.78 23.60 -31.05
C GLU A 512 -17.10 23.29 -29.72
N THR A 513 -17.78 22.55 -28.84
CA THR A 513 -17.21 22.09 -27.57
C THR A 513 -16.03 21.13 -27.80
N PHE A 514 -16.14 20.17 -28.73
CA PHE A 514 -15.01 19.31 -29.12
C PHE A 514 -13.81 20.14 -29.60
N GLU A 515 -14.02 21.13 -30.47
CA GLU A 515 -12.95 21.99 -30.98
C GLU A 515 -12.31 22.86 -29.89
N MET A 516 -13.09 23.36 -28.92
CA MET A 516 -12.56 24.11 -27.79
C MET A 516 -11.69 23.24 -26.88
N LEU A 517 -12.10 22.00 -26.61
CA LEU A 517 -11.31 21.06 -25.81
C LEU A 517 -10.03 20.65 -26.52
N GLU A 518 -10.06 20.40 -27.82
CA GLU A 518 -8.87 20.10 -28.63
C GLU A 518 -7.87 21.26 -28.60
N LYS A 519 -8.34 22.51 -28.73
CA LYS A 519 -7.49 23.71 -28.60
C LYS A 519 -6.89 23.84 -27.19
N GLY A 520 -7.69 23.62 -26.16
CA GLY A 520 -7.22 23.65 -24.77
C GLY A 520 -6.14 22.59 -24.51
N TYR A 521 -6.34 21.38 -25.01
CA TYR A 521 -5.36 20.30 -24.88
C TYR A 521 -4.09 20.55 -25.69
N ALA A 522 -4.19 21.15 -26.89
CA ALA A 522 -3.01 21.52 -27.69
C ALA A 522 -2.09 22.53 -26.97
N VAL A 523 -2.66 23.44 -26.15
CA VAL A 523 -1.87 24.34 -25.30
C VAL A 523 -1.06 23.56 -24.25
N LEU A 524 -1.64 22.49 -23.68
CA LEU A 524 -0.94 21.61 -22.75
C LEU A 524 0.16 20.79 -23.43
N GLU A 525 -0.09 20.25 -24.62
CA GLU A 525 0.93 19.54 -25.42
C GLU A 525 2.09 20.46 -25.85
N GLY A 526 1.84 21.77 -25.98
CA GLY A 526 2.85 22.78 -26.28
C GLY A 526 3.89 22.99 -25.16
N ILE A 527 3.64 22.50 -23.94
CA ILE A 527 4.57 22.61 -22.82
C ILE A 527 5.73 21.61 -23.03
N ARG A 528 6.86 22.10 -23.55
CA ARG A 528 8.01 21.26 -23.92
C ARG A 528 8.59 20.44 -22.76
N SER A 529 8.65 21.01 -21.56
CA SER A 529 9.33 20.40 -20.40
C SER A 529 8.48 19.36 -19.66
N ALA A 530 7.14 19.43 -19.75
CA ALA A 530 6.23 18.57 -19.00
C ALA A 530 4.96 18.26 -19.82
N ARG A 531 5.13 17.43 -20.85
CA ARG A 531 4.04 17.02 -21.74
C ARG A 531 3.04 16.13 -20.99
N PRO A 532 1.72 16.31 -21.19
CA PRO A 532 0.73 15.46 -20.55
C PRO A 532 0.88 13.99 -20.94
N ASN A 533 0.82 13.11 -19.94
CA ASN A 533 0.86 11.66 -20.15
C ASN A 533 -0.46 11.15 -20.76
N ARG A 534 -0.42 9.96 -21.37
CA ARG A 534 -1.58 9.26 -21.96
C ARG A 534 -2.70 9.04 -20.94
N LEU A 535 -2.37 8.81 -19.66
CA LEU A 535 -3.33 8.69 -18.57
C LEU A 535 -4.10 10.01 -18.33
N PHE A 536 -3.39 11.14 -18.28
CA PHE A 536 -4.00 12.46 -18.14
C PHE A 536 -4.87 12.80 -19.35
N LYS A 537 -4.41 12.45 -20.57
CA LYS A 537 -5.19 12.60 -21.81
C LYS A 537 -6.54 11.90 -21.73
N MET A 538 -6.54 10.65 -21.26
CA MET A 538 -7.74 9.86 -21.08
C MET A 538 -8.70 10.54 -20.08
N LEU A 539 -8.20 10.92 -18.89
CA LEU A 539 -9.02 11.55 -17.86
C LEU A 539 -9.60 12.90 -18.29
N TYR A 540 -8.81 13.69 -19.04
CA TYR A 540 -9.24 14.96 -19.60
C TYR A 540 -10.46 14.75 -20.52
N TYR A 541 -10.35 13.87 -21.51
CA TYR A 541 -11.43 13.65 -22.49
C TYR A 541 -12.61 12.83 -21.96
N PHE A 542 -12.40 12.03 -20.92
CA PHE A 542 -13.48 11.31 -20.24
C PHE A 542 -14.34 12.27 -19.41
N ASN A 543 -13.72 12.99 -18.47
CA ASN A 543 -14.44 13.87 -17.56
C ASN A 543 -14.98 15.12 -18.26
N LEU A 544 -14.29 15.64 -19.27
CA LEU A 544 -14.71 16.81 -20.06
C LEU A 544 -15.49 16.42 -21.32
N SER A 545 -16.12 15.25 -21.35
CA SER A 545 -16.93 14.84 -22.49
C SER A 545 -18.00 15.89 -22.84
N PRO A 546 -18.11 16.34 -24.11
CA PRO A 546 -19.06 17.38 -24.50
C PRO A 546 -20.51 17.06 -24.15
N HIS A 547 -20.88 15.78 -24.22
CA HIS A 547 -22.19 15.31 -23.79
C HIS A 547 -22.43 15.61 -22.31
N THR A 548 -21.50 15.27 -21.42
CA THR A 548 -21.63 15.56 -19.98
C THR A 548 -21.65 17.05 -19.69
N LEU A 549 -20.80 17.85 -20.34
CA LEU A 549 -20.73 19.30 -20.09
C LEU A 549 -22.00 20.05 -20.56
N VAL A 550 -22.50 19.73 -21.76
CA VAL A 550 -23.62 20.46 -22.40
C VAL A 550 -24.99 19.83 -22.06
N VAL A 551 -25.11 18.50 -22.12
CA VAL A 551 -26.38 17.80 -21.93
C VAL A 551 -26.69 17.58 -20.45
N VAL A 552 -25.71 17.13 -19.66
CA VAL A 552 -25.93 16.82 -18.24
C VAL A 552 -25.75 18.07 -17.36
N LYS A 553 -24.66 18.81 -17.53
CA LYS A 553 -24.30 19.95 -16.67
C LYS A 553 -24.79 21.31 -17.15
N ARG A 554 -25.29 21.43 -18.39
CA ARG A 554 -25.83 22.69 -18.97
C ARG A 554 -24.84 23.86 -19.00
N MET A 555 -23.55 23.62 -19.21
CA MET A 555 -22.56 24.69 -19.22
C MET A 555 -22.62 25.55 -20.48
N ASN A 556 -22.57 26.88 -20.30
CA ASN A 556 -22.48 27.86 -21.39
C ASN A 556 -21.04 27.99 -21.90
N LYS A 557 -20.85 28.69 -23.01
CA LYS A 557 -19.53 28.92 -23.61
C LYS A 557 -18.55 29.59 -22.64
N ALA A 558 -19.01 30.58 -21.88
CA ALA A 558 -18.18 31.28 -20.88
C ALA A 558 -17.68 30.33 -19.77
N ALA A 559 -18.55 29.45 -19.26
CA ALA A 559 -18.20 28.45 -18.27
C ALA A 559 -17.17 27.45 -18.81
N ILE A 560 -17.31 27.02 -20.06
CA ILE A 560 -16.36 26.08 -20.68
C ILE A 560 -15.00 26.75 -20.91
N THR A 561 -14.97 28.02 -21.33
CA THR A 561 -13.71 28.77 -21.44
C THR A 561 -13.01 28.87 -20.08
N LEU A 562 -13.75 29.29 -19.04
CA LEU A 562 -13.22 29.39 -17.67
C LEU A 562 -12.74 28.02 -17.16
N LEU A 563 -13.45 26.94 -17.47
CA LEU A 563 -13.09 25.57 -17.11
C LEU A 563 -11.77 25.16 -17.75
N ILE A 564 -11.60 25.41 -19.05
CA ILE A 564 -10.35 25.08 -19.77
C ILE A 564 -9.18 25.91 -19.21
N GLU A 565 -9.36 27.21 -18.99
CA GLU A 565 -8.33 28.07 -18.40
C GLU A 565 -7.95 27.62 -16.99
N THR A 566 -8.93 27.28 -16.16
CA THR A 566 -8.72 26.79 -14.79
C THR A 566 -7.97 25.45 -14.80
N VAL A 567 -8.33 24.52 -15.69
CA VAL A 567 -7.62 23.25 -15.85
C VAL A 567 -6.17 23.47 -16.28
N ILE A 568 -5.91 24.37 -17.24
CA ILE A 568 -4.55 24.70 -17.69
C ILE A 568 -3.72 25.31 -16.55
N MET A 569 -4.29 26.26 -15.80
CA MET A 569 -3.61 26.88 -14.67
C MET A 569 -3.32 25.89 -13.54
N THR A 570 -4.27 25.00 -13.24
CA THR A 570 -4.10 23.96 -12.22
C THR A 570 -3.04 22.94 -12.63
N TYR A 571 -3.02 22.55 -13.91
CA TYR A 571 -1.97 21.68 -14.45
C TYR A 571 -0.58 22.30 -14.30
N LYS A 572 -0.41 23.58 -14.67
CA LYS A 572 0.88 24.28 -14.52
C LYS A 572 1.34 24.37 -13.07
N LYS A 573 0.42 24.58 -12.13
CA LYS A 573 0.70 24.60 -10.69
C LYS A 573 1.06 23.22 -10.12
N ALA A 574 0.71 22.14 -10.82
CA ALA A 574 0.98 20.78 -10.38
C ALA A 574 2.36 20.26 -10.82
N ILE A 575 3.06 20.96 -11.72
CA ILE A 575 4.40 20.56 -12.16
C ILE A 575 5.39 20.75 -11.02
N VAL A 576 6.28 19.77 -10.82
CA VAL A 576 7.34 19.81 -9.81
C VAL A 576 8.29 20.99 -10.04
N ASN A 577 8.78 21.59 -8.96
CA ASN A 577 9.72 22.71 -9.06
C ASN A 577 11.16 22.20 -9.26
N PRO A 578 11.92 22.73 -10.22
CA PRO A 578 13.36 22.45 -10.32
C PRO A 578 14.10 22.89 -9.05
N GLY A 579 15.12 22.13 -8.66
CA GLY A 579 15.87 22.32 -7.42
C GLY A 579 15.34 21.50 -6.24
N GLU A 580 14.15 20.91 -6.37
CA GLU A 580 13.52 20.14 -5.31
C GLU A 580 14.27 18.83 -4.99
N MET A 581 14.46 18.58 -3.69
CA MET A 581 15.21 17.44 -3.15
C MET A 581 14.33 16.19 -3.03
N VAL A 582 13.85 15.72 -4.19
CA VAL A 582 12.93 14.59 -4.30
C VAL A 582 13.45 13.30 -3.66
N GLY A 583 14.77 13.09 -3.60
CA GLY A 583 15.35 11.93 -2.93
C GLY A 583 15.16 11.93 -1.41
N MET A 584 15.30 13.09 -0.76
CA MET A 584 15.07 13.18 0.69
C MET A 584 13.59 13.00 1.02
N ILE A 585 12.70 13.60 0.22
CA ILE A 585 11.25 13.46 0.37
C ILE A 585 10.84 12.00 0.21
N ALA A 586 11.34 11.32 -0.82
CA ALA A 586 11.04 9.91 -1.03
C ALA A 586 11.59 9.01 0.09
N ALA A 587 12.81 9.26 0.57
CA ALA A 587 13.40 8.50 1.67
C ALA A 587 12.57 8.60 2.95
N GLN A 588 12.11 9.80 3.29
CA GLN A 588 11.27 10.04 4.45
C GLN A 588 9.87 9.45 4.28
N SER A 589 9.28 9.59 3.09
CA SER A 589 7.95 9.05 2.76
C SER A 589 7.89 7.53 2.81
N ILE A 590 9.01 6.84 2.63
CA ILE A 590 9.13 5.37 2.77
C ILE A 590 9.53 5.00 4.21
N GLY A 591 10.43 5.77 4.83
CA GLY A 591 10.94 5.50 6.18
C GLY A 591 9.89 5.68 7.28
N GLU A 592 9.08 6.75 7.21
CA GLU A 592 8.02 7.03 8.20
C GLU A 592 6.99 5.90 8.32
N PRO A 593 6.31 5.43 7.25
CA PRO A 593 5.34 4.33 7.37
C PRO A 593 6.01 3.03 7.84
N THR A 594 7.26 2.78 7.48
CA THR A 594 8.02 1.62 7.96
C THR A 594 8.09 1.57 9.49
N THR A 595 8.16 2.73 10.17
CA THR A 595 8.08 2.80 11.65
C THR A 595 6.71 2.36 12.18
N GLN A 596 5.62 2.69 11.49
CA GLN A 596 4.25 2.37 11.89
C GLN A 596 3.92 0.88 11.69
N MET A 597 4.46 0.26 10.64
CA MET A 597 4.26 -1.16 10.32
C MET A 597 4.70 -2.13 11.42
N THR A 598 5.59 -1.67 12.31
CA THR A 598 6.09 -2.45 13.45
C THR A 598 4.99 -2.83 14.44
N LEU A 599 3.96 -1.98 14.56
CA LEU A 599 2.86 -2.10 15.52
C LEU A 599 1.70 -2.92 14.99
N ASN A 600 1.38 -2.80 13.70
CA ASN A 600 0.16 -3.37 13.10
C ASN A 600 0.29 -4.85 12.69
N THR A 601 1.50 -5.41 12.66
CA THR A 601 1.74 -6.79 12.21
C THR A 601 0.96 -7.84 13.03
N PHE A 602 0.59 -7.51 14.28
CA PHE A 602 -0.12 -8.41 15.20
C PHE A 602 -1.60 -8.63 14.87
N HIS A 603 -2.28 -7.63 14.31
CA HIS A 603 -3.73 -7.72 14.05
C HIS A 603 -4.08 -8.65 12.87
N PHE A 604 -3.11 -8.92 12.00
CA PHE A 604 -3.30 -9.72 10.77
C PHE A 604 -2.63 -11.10 10.80
N ALA A 605 -1.96 -11.45 11.91
CA ALA A 605 -1.16 -12.68 12.04
C ALA A 605 -1.96 -14.01 11.93
N GLY A 606 -3.29 -13.97 11.86
CA GLY A 606 -4.16 -15.16 11.79
C GLY A 606 -4.95 -15.35 10.49
N VAL A 607 -4.93 -14.40 9.54
CA VAL A 607 -5.83 -14.39 8.36
C VAL A 607 -5.08 -14.52 7.02
N ALA A 608 -3.76 -14.67 7.06
CA ALA A 608 -2.94 -14.58 5.86
C ALA A 608 -3.09 -15.82 4.95
N SER A 609 -3.69 -15.63 3.77
CA SER A 609 -3.74 -16.60 2.68
C SER A 609 -2.38 -16.91 2.04
N LYS A 610 -1.32 -16.14 2.38
CA LYS A 610 0.07 -16.32 1.91
C LYS A 610 1.01 -16.38 3.12
N SER A 611 0.78 -17.36 4.01
CA SER A 611 1.45 -17.52 5.31
C SER A 611 2.97 -17.74 5.24
N ASN A 612 3.51 -18.03 4.05
CA ASN A 612 4.88 -18.50 3.87
C ASN A 612 5.85 -17.42 3.38
N VAL A 613 5.48 -16.13 3.41
CA VAL A 613 6.33 -15.03 2.92
C VAL A 613 6.71 -14.11 4.09
N THR A 614 7.98 -13.70 4.15
CA THR A 614 8.44 -12.67 5.11
C THR A 614 7.72 -11.35 4.83
N ARG A 615 7.15 -10.71 5.86
CA ARG A 615 6.40 -9.45 5.73
C ARG A 615 6.85 -8.41 6.74
N GLY A 616 6.44 -7.17 6.51
CA GLY A 616 6.76 -6.02 7.35
C GLY A 616 8.22 -5.60 7.24
N VAL A 617 8.76 -5.03 8.32
CA VAL A 617 10.12 -4.47 8.36
C VAL A 617 11.21 -5.46 7.95
N PRO A 618 11.21 -6.74 8.37
CA PRO A 618 12.22 -7.70 7.93
C PRO A 618 12.27 -7.89 6.40
N ARG A 619 11.13 -7.79 5.72
CA ARG A 619 11.09 -7.91 4.26
C ARG A 619 11.62 -6.65 3.57
N ILE A 620 11.31 -5.47 4.10
CA ILE A 620 11.90 -4.21 3.61
C ILE A 620 13.43 -4.27 3.74
N GLU A 621 13.94 -4.77 4.88
CA GLU A 621 15.37 -4.95 5.09
C GLU A 621 16.00 -5.91 4.05
N GLU A 622 15.36 -7.06 3.80
CA GLU A 622 15.79 -8.01 2.75
C GLU A 622 15.85 -7.35 1.37
N ILE A 623 14.81 -6.59 0.98
CA ILE A 623 14.74 -5.91 -0.31
C ILE A 623 15.84 -4.85 -0.44
N LEU A 624 15.99 -3.99 0.57
CA LEU A 624 17.01 -2.93 0.57
C LEU A 624 18.44 -3.49 0.57
N SER A 625 18.63 -4.68 1.16
CA SER A 625 19.92 -5.37 1.18
C SER A 625 20.28 -6.06 -0.13
N LEU A 626 19.27 -6.36 -0.96
CA LEU A 626 19.40 -7.26 -2.12
C LEU A 626 20.04 -8.60 -1.70
N SER A 627 19.45 -9.28 -0.72
CA SER A 627 19.95 -10.58 -0.25
C SER A 627 19.84 -11.65 -1.33
N SER A 628 20.93 -12.40 -1.56
CA SER A 628 20.96 -13.54 -2.50
C SER A 628 20.21 -14.77 -2.01
N GLU A 629 20.01 -14.86 -0.69
CA GLU A 629 19.26 -15.94 -0.04
C GLU A 629 18.15 -15.29 0.80
N PRO A 630 16.97 -15.05 0.22
CA PRO A 630 15.83 -14.59 1.00
C PRO A 630 15.42 -15.69 1.99
N LYS A 631 14.89 -15.32 3.17
CA LYS A 631 14.51 -16.31 4.20
C LYS A 631 13.43 -17.28 3.71
N ASN A 632 12.46 -16.77 2.95
CA ASN A 632 11.35 -17.53 2.41
C ASN A 632 11.20 -17.28 0.89
N PRO A 633 11.98 -17.94 0.03
CA PRO A 633 11.83 -17.87 -1.42
C PRO A 633 10.52 -18.54 -1.85
N SER A 634 9.83 -17.93 -2.81
CA SER A 634 8.52 -18.35 -3.29
C SER A 634 8.26 -17.86 -4.72
N LEU A 635 7.73 -18.74 -5.58
CA LEU A 635 7.22 -18.41 -6.89
C LEU A 635 5.70 -18.32 -6.85
N THR A 636 5.14 -17.36 -7.60
CA THR A 636 3.72 -17.28 -7.89
C THR A 636 3.49 -17.70 -9.34
N VAL A 637 3.01 -18.92 -9.53
CA VAL A 637 2.88 -19.61 -10.83
C VAL A 637 1.44 -19.51 -11.32
N PHE A 638 1.28 -18.93 -12.51
CA PHE A 638 -0.02 -18.81 -13.18
C PHE A 638 -0.25 -19.98 -14.13
N LEU A 639 -1.49 -20.48 -14.11
CA LEU A 639 -1.94 -21.53 -15.03
C LEU A 639 -2.33 -20.91 -16.38
N GLN A 640 -2.43 -21.76 -17.41
CA GLN A 640 -3.01 -21.35 -18.69
C GLN A 640 -4.47 -20.92 -18.52
N LYS A 641 -4.95 -20.04 -19.41
CA LYS A 641 -6.33 -19.49 -19.35
C LYS A 641 -7.43 -20.55 -19.40
N GLU A 642 -7.14 -21.73 -19.94
CA GLU A 642 -8.09 -22.84 -20.04
C GLU A 642 -8.20 -23.61 -18.71
N ASP A 643 -7.14 -23.58 -17.90
CA ASP A 643 -7.01 -24.39 -16.67
C ASP A 643 -7.21 -23.54 -15.40
N GLU A 644 -7.13 -22.21 -15.50
CA GLU A 644 -7.18 -21.30 -14.33
C GLU A 644 -8.50 -21.36 -13.55
N GLU A 645 -9.60 -21.83 -14.16
CA GLU A 645 -10.92 -21.94 -13.54
C GLU A 645 -11.15 -23.31 -12.85
N GLU A 646 -10.46 -24.36 -13.28
CA GLU A 646 -10.70 -25.74 -12.82
C GLU A 646 -9.76 -26.15 -11.68
N ARG A 647 -10.34 -26.48 -10.52
CA ARG A 647 -9.57 -26.90 -9.32
C ARG A 647 -8.81 -28.21 -9.55
N GLU A 648 -9.42 -29.19 -10.23
CA GLU A 648 -8.81 -30.51 -10.44
C GLU A 648 -7.53 -30.41 -11.28
N ARG A 649 -7.57 -29.60 -12.35
CA ARG A 649 -6.38 -29.33 -13.17
C ARG A 649 -5.29 -28.61 -12.37
N ALA A 650 -5.66 -27.59 -11.60
CA ALA A 650 -4.71 -26.91 -10.71
C ALA A 650 -4.01 -27.88 -9.74
N GLN A 651 -4.74 -28.86 -9.18
CA GLN A 651 -4.19 -29.90 -8.32
C GLN A 651 -3.22 -30.82 -9.08
N THR A 652 -3.55 -31.22 -10.32
CA THR A 652 -2.63 -32.05 -11.12
C THR A 652 -1.33 -31.31 -11.44
N VAL A 653 -1.40 -30.03 -11.78
CA VAL A 653 -0.23 -29.19 -12.05
C VAL A 653 0.60 -28.97 -10.77
N MET A 654 -0.07 -28.80 -9.63
CA MET A 654 0.57 -28.70 -8.33
C MET A 654 1.48 -29.93 -8.05
N ASN A 655 0.94 -31.13 -8.25
CA ASN A 655 1.69 -32.38 -8.05
C ASN A 655 2.85 -32.54 -9.05
N MET A 656 2.71 -32.01 -10.27
CA MET A 656 3.77 -32.06 -11.29
C MET A 656 4.93 -31.12 -10.98
N LEU A 657 4.68 -30.02 -10.27
CA LEU A 657 5.68 -29.01 -9.89
C LEU A 657 6.47 -29.39 -8.64
N GLU A 658 5.82 -30.02 -7.67
CA GLU A 658 6.40 -30.37 -6.38
C GLU A 658 7.57 -31.36 -6.51
N HIS A 659 8.74 -30.97 -6.00
CA HIS A 659 9.95 -31.78 -6.05
C HIS A 659 9.80 -33.04 -5.21
N THR A 660 9.54 -34.17 -5.85
CA THR A 660 9.32 -35.43 -5.17
C THR A 660 10.54 -36.33 -5.36
N ARG A 661 11.29 -36.50 -4.27
CA ARG A 661 12.38 -37.47 -4.18
C ARG A 661 11.85 -38.84 -3.77
N LEU A 662 12.56 -39.89 -4.17
CA LEU A 662 12.17 -41.26 -3.81
C LEU A 662 12.07 -41.47 -2.28
N PHE A 663 12.92 -40.79 -1.51
CA PHE A 663 12.87 -40.82 -0.04
C PHE A 663 11.49 -40.48 0.56
N GLU A 664 10.72 -39.58 -0.04
CA GLU A 664 9.44 -39.12 0.51
C GLU A 664 8.33 -40.16 0.38
N ILE A 665 8.50 -41.15 -0.49
CA ILE A 665 7.52 -42.21 -0.76
C ILE A 665 7.88 -43.48 0.03
N ILE A 666 9.14 -43.66 0.39
CA ILE A 666 9.60 -44.85 1.13
C ILE A 666 9.11 -44.79 2.57
N LYS A 667 8.38 -45.84 2.98
CA LYS A 667 7.98 -46.07 4.36
C LYS A 667 9.07 -46.77 5.16
N ASN A 668 9.62 -47.86 4.62
CA ASN A 668 10.71 -48.63 5.23
C ASN A 668 11.69 -49.12 4.14
N ILE A 669 12.97 -49.25 4.49
CA ILE A 669 14.01 -49.76 3.60
C ILE A 669 14.93 -50.73 4.34
N ASP A 670 15.04 -51.94 3.83
CA ASP A 670 15.80 -53.03 4.41
C ASP A 670 16.86 -53.55 3.44
N ILE A 671 18.06 -53.84 3.94
CA ILE A 671 19.08 -54.57 3.19
C ILE A 671 18.99 -56.04 3.60
N CYS A 672 18.54 -56.88 2.67
CA CYS A 672 18.32 -58.31 2.92
C CYS A 672 19.36 -59.16 2.18
N PHE A 673 19.75 -60.28 2.77
CA PHE A 673 20.60 -61.27 2.11
C PHE A 673 19.73 -62.36 1.47
N ASP A 674 19.62 -62.33 0.15
CA ASP A 674 18.81 -63.26 -0.64
C ASP A 674 19.66 -63.89 -1.77
N PRO A 675 20.26 -65.06 -1.53
CA PRO A 675 21.28 -65.62 -2.42
C PRO A 675 20.72 -66.26 -3.70
N ASN A 676 19.41 -66.53 -3.75
CA ASN A 676 18.74 -67.12 -4.91
C ASN A 676 17.91 -66.06 -5.62
N ASP A 677 17.82 -66.15 -6.95
CA ASP A 677 16.97 -65.27 -7.76
C ASP A 677 15.50 -65.73 -7.71
N ASP A 678 15.27 -67.04 -7.86
CA ASP A 678 13.92 -67.61 -8.08
C ASP A 678 13.11 -67.81 -6.78
N THR A 679 13.79 -67.95 -5.64
CA THR A 679 13.15 -68.24 -4.35
C THR A 679 13.68 -67.28 -3.30
N SER A 680 12.80 -66.43 -2.76
CA SER A 680 13.16 -65.60 -1.61
C SER A 680 13.10 -66.37 -0.29
N LYS A 681 13.94 -65.97 0.68
CA LYS A 681 13.78 -66.37 2.09
C LYS A 681 12.65 -65.63 2.82
N ILE A 682 12.12 -64.55 2.23
CA ILE A 682 11.08 -63.72 2.83
C ILE A 682 9.71 -64.22 2.36
N GLU A 683 8.87 -64.67 3.29
CA GLU A 683 7.58 -65.29 2.95
C GLU A 683 6.62 -64.33 2.23
N GLU A 684 6.63 -63.05 2.61
CA GLU A 684 5.79 -61.99 2.02
C GLU A 684 6.10 -61.73 0.54
N ASP A 685 7.33 -61.98 0.10
CA ASP A 685 7.80 -61.65 -1.25
C ASP A 685 7.51 -62.78 -2.27
N HIS A 686 7.04 -63.96 -1.83
CA HIS A 686 6.80 -65.09 -2.74
C HIS A 686 5.69 -64.84 -3.76
N ALA A 687 4.62 -64.17 -3.35
CA ALA A 687 3.50 -63.87 -4.23
C ALA A 687 3.90 -62.87 -5.32
N THR A 688 4.61 -61.81 -4.94
CA THR A 688 5.06 -60.75 -5.85
C THR A 688 6.07 -61.27 -6.86
N LEU A 689 7.03 -62.10 -6.44
CA LEU A 689 8.01 -62.71 -7.34
C LEU A 689 7.36 -63.64 -8.37
N ARG A 690 6.43 -64.51 -7.95
CA ARG A 690 5.73 -65.39 -8.90
C ARG A 690 4.94 -64.60 -9.94
N GLN A 691 4.16 -63.62 -9.48
CA GLN A 691 3.37 -62.76 -10.37
C GLN A 691 4.26 -62.00 -11.36
N TYR A 692 5.38 -61.45 -10.88
CA TYR A 692 6.32 -60.72 -11.73
C TYR A 692 6.97 -61.62 -12.79
N TYR A 693 7.46 -62.80 -12.40
CA TYR A 693 8.09 -63.73 -13.35
C TYR A 693 7.09 -64.36 -14.32
N GLU A 694 5.85 -64.64 -13.90
CA GLU A 694 4.79 -65.06 -14.82
C GLU A 694 4.49 -63.98 -15.86
N PHE A 695 4.42 -62.73 -15.44
CA PHE A 695 4.25 -61.59 -16.35
C PHE A 695 5.44 -61.40 -17.30
N GLU A 696 6.67 -61.52 -16.80
CA GLU A 696 7.89 -61.45 -17.60
C GLU A 696 7.94 -62.56 -18.64
N ASN A 697 7.62 -63.81 -18.27
CA ASN A 697 7.54 -64.95 -19.19
C ASN A 697 6.48 -64.73 -20.28
N ILE A 698 5.32 -64.16 -19.94
CA ILE A 698 4.25 -63.85 -20.92
C ILE A 698 4.70 -62.75 -21.90
N LEU A 699 5.44 -61.75 -21.43
CA LEU A 699 6.02 -60.69 -22.27
C LEU A 699 7.11 -61.23 -23.19
N GLU A 700 7.95 -62.14 -22.69
CA GLU A 700 8.99 -62.84 -23.47
C GLU A 700 8.38 -63.79 -24.52
N GLU A 701 7.24 -64.44 -24.22
CA GLU A 701 6.52 -65.25 -25.21
C GLU A 701 5.90 -64.41 -26.35
N CYS A 702 5.57 -63.14 -26.08
CA CYS A 702 5.01 -62.22 -27.07
C CYS A 702 6.08 -61.54 -27.95
N ASN A 703 7.24 -61.19 -27.37
CA ASN A 703 8.36 -60.58 -28.09
C ASN A 703 9.33 -61.67 -28.52
N GLN A 704 9.31 -62.06 -29.80
CA GLN A 704 10.23 -63.06 -30.40
C GLN A 704 11.70 -62.60 -30.48
N ASP A 705 12.24 -61.98 -29.43
CA ASP A 705 13.66 -61.63 -29.32
C ASP A 705 14.31 -62.38 -28.16
N SER A 706 15.34 -63.13 -28.52
CA SER A 706 16.05 -64.10 -27.68
C SER A 706 17.18 -63.49 -26.85
N ILE A 707 17.25 -63.94 -25.59
CA ILE A 707 18.43 -64.06 -24.70
C ILE A 707 19.05 -62.73 -24.25
N GLY A 708 18.50 -62.17 -23.17
CA GLY A 708 19.24 -61.30 -22.26
C GLY A 708 20.35 -62.09 -21.56
N SER A 709 21.60 -61.65 -21.70
CA SER A 709 22.78 -62.21 -21.03
C SER A 709 22.55 -62.30 -19.51
N LYS A 710 22.68 -63.50 -18.92
CA LYS A 710 22.72 -63.72 -17.47
C LYS A 710 23.91 -62.99 -16.86
N SER A 711 23.70 -61.76 -16.39
CA SER A 711 24.63 -61.05 -15.51
C SER A 711 24.63 -61.73 -14.13
N GLU A 712 25.81 -61.87 -13.52
CA GLU A 712 25.91 -62.35 -12.13
C GLU A 712 25.36 -61.28 -11.18
N LYS A 713 24.15 -61.49 -10.66
CA LYS A 713 23.51 -60.56 -9.71
C LYS A 713 24.11 -60.67 -8.32
N SER A 714 24.08 -59.55 -7.58
CA SER A 714 24.43 -59.51 -6.16
C SER A 714 23.50 -60.39 -5.33
N LYS A 715 24.06 -61.03 -4.30
CA LYS A 715 23.33 -61.82 -3.28
C LYS A 715 22.64 -60.95 -2.23
N TRP A 716 22.93 -59.65 -2.23
CA TRP A 716 22.29 -58.68 -1.35
C TRP A 716 21.28 -57.88 -2.15
N ILE A 717 20.11 -57.66 -1.55
CA ILE A 717 18.99 -56.95 -2.15
C ILE A 717 18.63 -55.75 -1.27
N ILE A 718 18.15 -54.69 -1.90
CA ILE A 718 17.51 -53.57 -1.22
C ILE A 718 16.00 -53.76 -1.38
N ARG A 719 15.27 -53.90 -0.26
CA ARG A 719 13.82 -54.04 -0.21
C ARG A 719 13.23 -52.73 0.32
N MET A 720 12.36 -52.10 -0.45
CA MET A 720 11.67 -50.87 -0.10
C MET A 720 10.17 -51.14 0.02
N GLU A 721 9.58 -50.74 1.14
CA GLU A 721 8.12 -50.64 1.31
C GLU A 721 7.72 -49.20 1.00
N LEU A 722 6.86 -49.02 -0.01
CA LEU A 722 6.39 -47.71 -0.43
C LEU A 722 5.04 -47.38 0.24
N ASN A 723 4.82 -46.10 0.52
CA ASN A 723 3.59 -45.62 1.14
C ASN A 723 2.50 -45.36 0.08
N ALA A 724 1.44 -46.18 0.09
CA ALA A 724 0.33 -46.07 -0.87
C ALA A 724 -0.41 -44.73 -0.81
N ASP A 725 -0.56 -44.16 0.39
CA ASP A 725 -1.29 -42.90 0.58
C ASP A 725 -0.57 -41.74 -0.11
N VAL A 726 0.76 -41.64 0.10
CA VAL A 726 1.61 -40.61 -0.53
C VAL A 726 1.71 -40.81 -2.04
N MET A 727 1.71 -42.06 -2.52
CA MET A 727 1.69 -42.36 -3.95
C MET A 727 0.39 -41.93 -4.62
N LEU A 728 -0.76 -42.12 -3.96
CA LEU A 728 -2.07 -41.63 -4.41
C LEU A 728 -2.12 -40.11 -4.45
N ASP A 729 -1.75 -39.45 -3.35
CA ASP A 729 -1.79 -37.99 -3.23
C ASP A 729 -0.93 -37.31 -4.32
N LYS A 730 0.25 -37.87 -4.60
CA LYS A 730 1.19 -37.35 -5.62
C LYS A 730 0.93 -37.89 -7.03
N ASN A 731 -0.03 -38.80 -7.21
CA ASN A 731 -0.35 -39.47 -8.47
C ASN A 731 0.87 -40.13 -9.14
N ILE A 732 1.63 -40.91 -8.36
CA ILE A 732 2.84 -41.64 -8.79
C ILE A 732 2.54 -43.14 -8.82
N THR A 733 2.89 -43.81 -9.91
CA THR A 733 2.72 -45.26 -10.08
C THR A 733 4.03 -46.02 -9.83
N MET A 734 3.93 -47.33 -9.62
CA MET A 734 5.11 -48.20 -9.48
C MET A 734 5.96 -48.23 -10.75
N GLU A 735 5.32 -48.07 -11.92
CA GLU A 735 5.98 -48.00 -13.21
C GLU A 735 6.82 -46.73 -13.35
N ASP A 736 6.32 -45.58 -12.88
CA ASP A 736 7.07 -44.32 -12.85
C ASP A 736 8.37 -44.47 -12.05
N VAL A 737 8.30 -45.12 -10.88
CA VAL A 737 9.46 -45.39 -10.01
C VAL A 737 10.48 -46.30 -10.71
N ASN A 738 9.99 -47.38 -11.34
CA ASN A 738 10.83 -48.29 -12.10
C ASN A 738 11.49 -47.60 -13.30
N PHE A 739 10.75 -46.74 -14.01
CA PHE A 739 11.26 -45.97 -15.13
C PHE A 739 12.37 -45.00 -14.68
N ALA A 740 12.16 -44.26 -13.58
CA ALA A 740 13.17 -43.36 -13.03
C ALA A 740 14.45 -44.09 -12.62
N LEU A 741 14.33 -45.26 -11.98
CA LEU A 741 15.46 -46.09 -11.57
C LEU A 741 16.23 -46.64 -12.77
N LYS A 742 15.53 -47.24 -13.75
CA LYS A 742 16.15 -47.77 -14.97
C LYS A 742 16.81 -46.67 -15.81
N ASN A 743 16.22 -45.48 -15.88
CA ASN A 743 16.83 -44.38 -16.62
C ASN A 743 18.13 -43.88 -15.95
N SER A 744 18.16 -43.87 -14.62
CA SER A 744 19.33 -43.38 -13.85
C SER A 744 20.50 -44.36 -13.85
N TYR A 745 20.24 -45.67 -13.70
CA TYR A 745 21.26 -46.70 -13.49
C TYR A 745 21.33 -47.76 -14.60
N GLN A 746 20.49 -47.66 -15.64
CA GLN A 746 20.48 -48.52 -16.83
C GLN A 746 20.59 -50.02 -16.50
N ASN A 747 21.67 -50.67 -16.94
CA ASN A 747 21.91 -52.11 -16.78
C ASN A 747 22.60 -52.49 -15.46
N GLU A 748 22.94 -51.51 -14.61
CA GLU A 748 23.64 -51.77 -13.34
C GLU A 748 22.72 -52.37 -12.27
N ILE A 749 21.41 -52.20 -12.42
CA ILE A 749 20.40 -52.69 -11.47
C ILE A 749 19.33 -53.55 -12.12
N SER A 750 18.86 -54.58 -11.40
CA SER A 750 17.63 -55.30 -11.70
C SER A 750 16.56 -54.93 -10.68
N CYS A 751 15.42 -54.45 -11.15
CA CYS A 751 14.29 -54.05 -10.30
C CYS A 751 13.15 -55.07 -10.44
N VAL A 752 12.56 -55.47 -9.31
CA VAL A 752 11.35 -56.28 -9.23
C VAL A 752 10.38 -55.56 -8.31
N TYR A 753 9.14 -55.37 -8.72
CA TYR A 753 8.15 -54.59 -7.97
C TYR A 753 6.80 -55.30 -7.95
N SER A 754 6.00 -55.00 -6.91
CA SER A 754 4.64 -55.52 -6.78
C SER A 754 3.65 -54.73 -7.64
N ASP A 755 2.54 -55.38 -7.99
CA ASP A 755 1.37 -54.70 -8.58
C ASP A 755 0.76 -53.68 -7.60
N TYR A 756 0.05 -52.69 -8.12
CA TYR A 756 -0.61 -51.64 -7.35
C TYR A 756 -1.76 -52.17 -6.49
N ASN A 757 -2.31 -53.34 -6.85
CA ASN A 757 -3.37 -54.02 -6.09
C ASN A 757 -2.86 -54.79 -4.86
N ALA A 758 -1.55 -54.85 -4.63
CA ALA A 758 -0.98 -55.59 -3.51
C ALA A 758 -1.16 -54.83 -2.18
N ASP A 759 -1.48 -55.55 -1.10
CA ASP A 759 -1.65 -54.97 0.25
C ASP A 759 -0.40 -54.20 0.73
N LYS A 760 0.80 -54.65 0.32
CA LYS A 760 2.07 -53.97 0.54
C LYS A 760 2.74 -53.68 -0.80
N LEU A 761 2.99 -52.40 -1.07
CA LEU A 761 3.72 -51.96 -2.24
C LEU A 761 5.22 -52.18 -2.01
N LEU A 762 5.76 -53.24 -2.60
CA LEU A 762 7.14 -53.69 -2.39
C LEU A 762 7.97 -53.46 -3.64
N PHE A 763 9.18 -52.95 -3.45
CA PHE A 763 10.14 -52.69 -4.50
C PHE A 763 11.50 -53.32 -4.13
N ARG A 764 12.03 -54.19 -4.99
CA ARG A 764 13.28 -54.93 -4.77
C ARG A 764 14.32 -54.52 -5.82
N ILE A 765 15.52 -54.18 -5.37
CA ILE A 765 16.63 -53.77 -6.24
C ILE A 765 17.82 -54.71 -5.99
N ARG A 766 18.36 -55.30 -7.07
CA ARG A 766 19.66 -56.02 -7.07
C ARG A 766 20.66 -55.28 -7.95
N MET A 767 21.93 -55.27 -7.56
CA MET A 767 23.03 -54.76 -8.40
C MET A 767 23.60 -55.89 -9.27
N ASN A 768 23.89 -55.60 -10.54
CA ASN A 768 24.38 -56.55 -11.54
C ASN A 768 25.92 -56.63 -11.64
N GLU A 769 26.67 -55.70 -11.04
CA GLU A 769 28.14 -55.75 -10.98
C GLU A 769 28.68 -55.62 -9.55
N VAL A 770 29.17 -56.74 -8.99
CA VAL A 770 30.02 -56.74 -7.78
C VAL A 770 31.41 -57.35 -8.07
N ALA A 771 31.70 -57.77 -9.30
CA ALA A 771 32.95 -58.48 -9.62
C ALA A 771 33.48 -58.19 -11.04
N LYS A 772 34.00 -56.99 -11.27
CA LYS A 772 35.15 -56.81 -12.17
C LYS A 772 36.25 -56.12 -11.39
N ASP A 773 37.12 -56.92 -10.79
CA ASP A 773 38.38 -56.44 -10.25
C ASP A 773 39.10 -55.63 -11.33
N GLY A 774 39.46 -54.40 -10.99
CA GLY A 774 40.20 -53.51 -11.85
C GLY A 774 41.50 -54.17 -12.28
N LYS A 775 41.63 -54.44 -13.58
CA LYS A 775 42.94 -54.53 -14.23
C LYS A 775 43.56 -53.14 -14.19
N ASN A 776 44.22 -52.83 -13.08
CA ASN A 776 45.40 -51.96 -12.95
C ASN A 776 45.49 -51.49 -11.50
N LEU A 777 46.11 -52.28 -10.63
CA LEU A 777 47.05 -51.78 -9.62
C LEU A 777 47.82 -52.97 -9.04
N GLY A 778 49.12 -53.04 -9.34
CA GLY A 778 50.01 -53.97 -8.68
C GLY A 778 50.20 -53.55 -7.23
N SER A 779 49.52 -54.22 -6.31
CA SER A 779 50.05 -54.58 -4.97
C SER A 779 48.96 -55.25 -4.14
N LYS A 780 49.24 -56.51 -3.74
CA LYS A 780 48.63 -57.29 -2.66
C LYS A 780 47.09 -57.28 -2.58
N ALA A 781 46.52 -58.38 -3.09
CA ALA A 781 45.19 -58.85 -2.72
C ALA A 781 45.01 -58.84 -1.19
N GLN A 782 44.15 -57.95 -0.71
CA GLN A 782 43.41 -58.17 0.53
C GLN A 782 42.14 -58.94 0.15
N PRO A 783 41.80 -60.04 0.83
CA PRO A 783 40.50 -60.67 0.66
C PRO A 783 39.44 -59.69 1.19
N LEU A 784 38.68 -59.07 0.30
CA LEU A 784 37.68 -58.04 0.60
C LEU A 784 36.66 -58.55 1.63
N ASP A 785 36.59 -57.85 2.75
CA ASP A 785 35.73 -58.12 3.89
C ASP A 785 34.25 -58.00 3.52
N GLN A 786 33.36 -58.82 4.12
CA GLN A 786 31.91 -58.72 3.90
C GLN A 786 31.38 -57.33 4.31
N SER A 787 32.06 -56.70 5.26
CA SER A 787 31.87 -55.33 5.75
C SER A 787 31.86 -54.28 4.62
N ASP A 788 32.79 -54.38 3.66
CA ASP A 788 32.95 -53.38 2.59
C ASP A 788 31.83 -53.45 1.56
N LYS A 789 31.25 -54.64 1.33
CA LYS A 789 30.10 -54.80 0.41
C LYS A 789 28.85 -54.17 0.99
N ILE A 790 28.62 -54.33 2.30
CA ILE A 790 27.49 -53.71 3.00
C ILE A 790 27.66 -52.19 3.02
N PHE A 791 28.89 -51.69 3.25
CA PHE A 791 29.16 -50.25 3.21
C PHE A 791 28.88 -49.66 1.82
N LYS A 792 29.29 -50.33 0.74
CA LYS A 792 28.95 -49.92 -0.64
C LYS A 792 27.45 -49.92 -0.91
N LEU A 793 26.73 -50.94 -0.45
CA LEU A 793 25.26 -51.02 -0.59
C LEU A 793 24.54 -49.95 0.21
N ARG A 794 25.01 -49.63 1.42
CA ARG A 794 24.46 -48.54 2.24
C ARG A 794 24.69 -47.19 1.58
N LYS A 795 25.89 -46.97 1.02
CA LYS A 795 26.18 -45.75 0.25
C LYS A 795 25.28 -45.65 -0.98
N PHE A 796 25.11 -46.76 -1.71
CA PHE A 796 24.20 -46.85 -2.85
C PHE A 796 22.74 -46.60 -2.45
N GLN A 797 22.30 -47.12 -1.31
CA GLN A 797 20.98 -46.85 -0.73
C GLN A 797 20.80 -45.35 -0.45
N GLU A 798 21.77 -44.70 0.18
CA GLU A 798 21.74 -43.26 0.45
C GLU A 798 21.71 -42.42 -0.85
N GLU A 799 22.45 -42.84 -1.88
CA GLU A 799 22.43 -42.21 -3.20
C GLU A 799 21.07 -42.36 -3.89
N ILE A 800 20.47 -43.55 -3.87
CA ILE A 800 19.13 -43.81 -4.41
C ILE A 800 18.08 -42.93 -3.74
N MET A 801 18.11 -42.84 -2.41
CA MET A 801 17.11 -42.09 -1.65
C MET A 801 17.19 -40.58 -1.92
N ASN A 802 18.41 -40.03 -1.99
CA ASN A 802 18.61 -38.58 -2.05
C ASN A 802 18.66 -38.03 -3.47
N ASN A 803 19.18 -38.78 -4.44
CA ASN A 803 19.46 -38.27 -5.78
C ASN A 803 18.37 -38.59 -6.81
N ILE A 804 17.58 -39.65 -6.59
CA ILE A 804 16.51 -40.00 -7.54
C ILE A 804 15.32 -39.06 -7.35
N VAL A 805 15.08 -38.29 -8.41
CA VAL A 805 13.93 -37.41 -8.55
C VAL A 805 12.89 -38.15 -9.39
N LEU A 806 11.69 -38.32 -8.84
CA LEU A 806 10.60 -38.97 -9.55
C LEU A 806 9.87 -37.95 -10.44
N ARG A 807 9.50 -36.80 -9.87
CA ARG A 807 8.80 -35.69 -10.53
C ARG A 807 9.16 -34.35 -9.87
N GLY A 808 8.81 -33.26 -10.55
CA GLY A 808 8.95 -31.90 -10.04
C GLY A 808 10.27 -31.23 -10.36
N THR A 809 10.28 -29.91 -10.20
CA THR A 809 11.44 -29.05 -10.44
C THR A 809 12.31 -28.97 -9.18
N LYS A 810 13.63 -28.96 -9.35
CA LYS A 810 14.56 -28.84 -8.21
C LYS A 810 14.32 -27.55 -7.42
N ASN A 811 14.62 -27.58 -6.12
CA ASN A 811 14.45 -26.49 -5.16
C ASN A 811 12.99 -26.07 -4.86
N ILE A 812 11.98 -26.74 -5.43
CA ILE A 812 10.57 -26.49 -5.08
C ILE A 812 10.08 -27.58 -4.13
N SER A 813 10.19 -27.32 -2.83
CA SER A 813 9.85 -28.30 -1.80
C SER A 813 8.36 -28.63 -1.73
N LYS A 814 7.51 -27.63 -1.93
CA LYS A 814 6.06 -27.76 -1.75
C LYS A 814 5.33 -26.71 -2.57
N VAL A 815 4.11 -27.02 -2.99
CA VAL A 815 3.26 -26.09 -3.74
C VAL A 815 1.90 -25.97 -3.05
N ILE A 816 1.36 -24.77 -2.99
CA ILE A 816 0.10 -24.44 -2.32
C ILE A 816 -0.81 -23.75 -3.32
N MET A 817 -2.05 -24.22 -3.44
CA MET A 817 -3.06 -23.57 -4.27
C MET A 817 -3.72 -22.39 -3.54
N ARG A 818 -3.84 -21.26 -4.24
CA ARG A 818 -4.54 -20.06 -3.77
C ARG A 818 -5.50 -19.54 -4.82
N LYS A 819 -6.64 -19.00 -4.38
CA LYS A 819 -7.53 -18.23 -5.24
C LYS A 819 -7.15 -16.75 -5.22
N ILE A 820 -6.96 -16.14 -6.39
CA ILE A 820 -6.96 -14.69 -6.54
C ILE A 820 -8.41 -14.27 -6.76
N LYS A 821 -8.93 -13.46 -5.82
CA LYS A 821 -10.27 -12.89 -5.91
C LYS A 821 -10.28 -11.67 -6.81
N ASP A 822 -11.43 -11.37 -7.41
CA ASP A 822 -11.69 -10.13 -8.16
C ASP A 822 -10.77 -9.92 -9.38
N HIS A 823 -10.33 -11.00 -10.04
CA HIS A 823 -9.61 -10.90 -11.31
C HIS A 823 -10.59 -10.43 -12.41
N ALA A 824 -10.21 -9.37 -13.13
CA ALA A 824 -11.01 -8.76 -14.17
C ALA A 824 -10.87 -9.55 -15.47
N VAL A 825 -11.96 -10.20 -15.89
CA VAL A 825 -12.03 -10.88 -17.19
C VAL A 825 -13.07 -10.16 -18.05
N GLU A 826 -12.70 -9.83 -19.28
CA GLU A 826 -13.62 -9.24 -20.24
C GLU A 826 -14.60 -10.32 -20.73
N LYS A 827 -15.89 -10.13 -20.44
CA LYS A 827 -17.00 -10.90 -21.02
C LYS A 827 -18.07 -9.93 -21.51
N ASP A 828 -18.50 -10.11 -22.76
CA ASP A 828 -19.55 -9.30 -23.41
C ASP A 828 -19.26 -7.77 -23.38
N GLY A 829 -17.98 -7.38 -23.49
CA GLY A 829 -17.56 -5.98 -23.49
C GLY A 829 -17.59 -5.28 -22.13
N LYS A 830 -17.72 -6.04 -21.03
CA LYS A 830 -17.66 -5.58 -19.64
C LYS A 830 -16.64 -6.41 -18.85
N PHE A 831 -15.90 -5.76 -17.96
CA PHE A 831 -15.02 -6.45 -17.02
C PHE A 831 -15.81 -7.00 -15.82
N GLN A 832 -15.89 -8.33 -15.74
CA GLN A 832 -16.55 -9.04 -14.66
C GLN A 832 -15.51 -9.59 -13.67
N LYS A 833 -15.89 -9.65 -12.40
CA LYS A 833 -15.07 -10.24 -11.33
C LYS A 833 -15.18 -11.76 -11.43
N LYS A 834 -14.04 -12.42 -11.59
CA LYS A 834 -13.92 -13.87 -11.51
C LYS A 834 -12.76 -14.27 -10.61
N ASP A 835 -12.90 -15.41 -9.95
CA ASP A 835 -11.85 -15.99 -9.12
C ASP A 835 -11.02 -16.95 -9.97
N ILE A 836 -9.70 -16.78 -9.96
CA ILE A 836 -8.74 -17.66 -10.66
C ILE A 836 -7.87 -18.42 -9.65
N TRP A 837 -7.43 -19.62 -10.02
CA TRP A 837 -6.48 -20.41 -9.25
C TRP A 837 -5.04 -20.10 -9.65
N VAL A 838 -4.19 -19.94 -8.64
CA VAL A 838 -2.75 -19.68 -8.76
C VAL A 838 -2.00 -20.58 -7.79
N LEU A 839 -0.80 -21.00 -8.17
CA LEU A 839 0.04 -21.87 -7.36
C LEU A 839 1.17 -21.05 -6.72
N ASP A 840 1.26 -21.06 -5.39
CA ASP A 840 2.35 -20.45 -4.65
C ASP A 840 3.34 -21.55 -4.20
N THR A 841 4.62 -21.41 -4.49
CA THR A 841 5.64 -22.42 -4.16
C THR A 841 6.41 -22.08 -2.88
N VAL A 842 6.98 -23.10 -2.22
CA VAL A 842 7.98 -22.97 -1.16
C VAL A 842 9.34 -23.37 -1.73
N GLY A 843 10.19 -22.37 -1.94
CA GLY A 843 11.39 -22.48 -2.76
C GLY A 843 11.23 -21.84 -4.13
N SER A 844 12.36 -21.49 -4.74
CA SER A 844 12.43 -20.84 -6.04
C SER A 844 13.34 -21.58 -7.01
N ASN A 845 12.86 -21.68 -8.24
CA ASN A 845 13.60 -22.09 -9.44
C ASN A 845 12.81 -21.64 -10.66
N LEU A 846 12.86 -20.34 -10.93
CA LEU A 846 12.04 -19.70 -11.94
C LEU A 846 12.41 -20.17 -13.36
N LEU A 847 13.68 -20.45 -13.63
CA LEU A 847 14.15 -20.83 -14.97
C LEU A 847 13.52 -22.15 -15.44
N ASP A 848 13.56 -23.18 -14.60
CA ASP A 848 13.00 -24.50 -14.93
C ASP A 848 11.48 -24.45 -15.03
N VAL A 849 10.82 -23.67 -14.17
CA VAL A 849 9.36 -23.52 -14.14
C VAL A 849 8.83 -22.83 -15.40
N LEU A 850 9.53 -21.79 -15.90
CA LEU A 850 9.14 -21.10 -17.14
C LEU A 850 9.29 -21.97 -18.39
N GLY A 851 10.10 -23.04 -18.34
CA GLY A 851 10.27 -24.00 -19.42
C GLY A 851 9.13 -25.02 -19.54
N LEU A 852 8.16 -25.02 -18.63
CA LEU A 852 7.04 -25.98 -18.62
C LEU A 852 5.86 -25.47 -19.45
N ASP A 853 5.38 -26.29 -20.38
CA ASP A 853 4.33 -25.90 -21.36
C ASP A 853 2.96 -25.58 -20.71
N PHE A 854 2.64 -26.25 -19.60
CA PHE A 854 1.36 -26.09 -18.90
C PHE A 854 1.30 -24.85 -17.98
N ILE A 855 2.33 -23.99 -17.99
CA ILE A 855 2.44 -22.80 -17.16
C ILE A 855 2.39 -21.55 -18.03
N ASP A 856 1.71 -20.50 -17.55
CA ASP A 856 1.75 -19.19 -18.20
C ASP A 856 3.08 -18.48 -17.88
N TYR A 857 4.03 -18.62 -18.81
CA TYR A 857 5.35 -17.99 -18.73
C TYR A 857 5.30 -16.45 -18.74
N ARG A 858 4.20 -15.82 -19.15
CA ARG A 858 4.09 -14.35 -19.24
C ARG A 858 3.73 -13.70 -17.92
N LYS A 859 3.02 -14.43 -17.06
CA LYS A 859 2.51 -13.91 -15.78
C LYS A 859 3.25 -14.46 -14.56
N THR A 860 3.92 -15.60 -14.69
CA THR A 860 4.64 -16.25 -13.58
C THR A 860 5.81 -15.38 -13.11
N PHE A 861 5.92 -15.17 -11.79
CA PHE A 861 6.97 -14.33 -11.19
C PHE A 861 7.52 -14.90 -9.89
N SER A 862 8.73 -14.47 -9.52
CA SER A 862 9.43 -14.84 -8.28
C SER A 862 9.46 -13.66 -7.30
N ASN A 863 9.48 -13.97 -6.01
CA ASN A 863 9.78 -12.98 -4.97
C ASN A 863 11.30 -12.75 -4.78
N ASP A 864 12.14 -13.58 -5.41
CA ASP A 864 13.59 -13.40 -5.42
C ASP A 864 14.00 -12.42 -6.53
N ILE A 865 14.46 -11.25 -6.10
CA ILE A 865 14.85 -10.15 -6.98
C ILE A 865 16.14 -10.48 -7.74
N ILE A 866 17.07 -11.22 -7.13
CA ILE A 866 18.35 -11.56 -7.76
C ILE A 866 18.13 -12.65 -8.81
N GLU A 867 17.29 -13.63 -8.52
CA GLU A 867 16.86 -14.63 -9.51
C GLU A 867 16.20 -13.94 -10.73
N THR A 868 15.29 -13.00 -10.47
CA THR A 868 14.62 -12.21 -11.51
C THR A 868 15.61 -11.40 -12.35
N TYR A 869 16.60 -10.76 -11.72
CA TYR A 869 17.67 -10.03 -12.41
C TYR A 869 18.50 -10.93 -13.32
N ASN A 870 18.85 -12.13 -12.86
CA ASN A 870 19.67 -13.06 -13.62
C ASN A 870 18.94 -13.63 -14.85
N ILE A 871 17.62 -13.83 -14.77
CA ILE A 871 16.82 -14.45 -15.85
C ILE A 871 16.27 -13.39 -16.82
N PHE A 872 15.62 -12.35 -16.30
CA PHE A 872 14.90 -11.36 -17.12
C PHE A 872 15.63 -10.04 -17.30
N GLY A 873 16.67 -9.77 -16.49
CA GLY A 873 17.47 -8.54 -16.56
C GLY A 873 16.99 -7.42 -15.63
N ILE A 874 17.64 -6.26 -15.75
CA ILE A 874 17.54 -5.15 -14.79
C ILE A 874 16.16 -4.48 -14.72
N GLU A 875 15.46 -4.33 -15.86
CA GLU A 875 14.13 -3.70 -15.89
C GLU A 875 13.06 -4.58 -15.22
N ALA A 876 13.15 -5.89 -15.40
CA ALA A 876 12.27 -6.83 -14.70
C ALA A 876 12.56 -6.82 -13.20
N ALA A 877 13.83 -6.76 -12.81
CA ALA A 877 14.24 -6.64 -11.40
C ALA A 877 13.72 -5.33 -10.77
N ARG A 878 13.80 -4.20 -11.48
CA ARG A 878 13.23 -2.91 -11.05
C ARG A 878 11.74 -3.02 -10.76
N GLN A 879 10.99 -3.65 -11.66
CA GLN A 879 9.55 -3.86 -11.48
C GLN A 879 9.24 -4.84 -10.34
N ALA A 880 10.08 -5.88 -10.15
CA ALA A 880 9.95 -6.81 -9.03
C ALA A 880 10.17 -6.12 -7.67
N ILE A 881 11.20 -5.28 -7.56
CA ILE A 881 11.44 -4.45 -6.37
C ILE A 881 10.21 -3.57 -6.08
N TYR A 882 9.69 -2.90 -7.10
CA TYR A 882 8.51 -2.03 -6.95
C TYR A 882 7.29 -2.82 -6.44
N ASN A 883 6.99 -3.97 -7.06
CA ASN A 883 5.85 -4.80 -6.67
C ASN A 883 5.99 -5.32 -5.24
N GLU A 884 7.18 -5.80 -4.86
CA GLU A 884 7.44 -6.31 -3.51
C GLU A 884 7.36 -5.20 -2.45
N LEU A 885 7.85 -3.99 -2.74
CA LEU A 885 7.72 -2.85 -1.83
C LEU A 885 6.26 -2.42 -1.65
N VAL A 886 5.51 -2.33 -2.76
CA VAL A 886 4.07 -1.99 -2.72
C VAL A 886 3.31 -3.05 -1.93
N ASP A 887 3.53 -4.34 -2.19
CA ASP A 887 2.83 -5.43 -1.50
C ASP A 887 3.12 -5.43 0.02
N VAL A 888 4.34 -5.06 0.42
CA VAL A 888 4.69 -4.94 1.85
C VAL A 888 3.99 -3.74 2.47
N ILE A 889 4.02 -2.57 1.84
CA ILE A 889 3.45 -1.31 2.36
C ILE A 889 1.91 -1.34 2.38
N GLU A 890 1.27 -1.81 1.31
CA GLU A 890 -0.19 -1.89 1.20
C GLU A 890 -0.80 -2.93 2.15
N PHE A 891 -0.03 -3.94 2.57
CA PHE A 891 -0.49 -4.92 3.56
C PHE A 891 -0.89 -4.25 4.89
N ASP A 892 -0.25 -3.13 5.24
CA ASP A 892 -0.58 -2.38 6.45
C ASP A 892 -1.76 -1.41 6.28
N GLY A 893 -2.35 -1.35 5.07
CA GLY A 893 -3.37 -0.38 4.71
C GLY A 893 -2.84 1.05 4.55
N THR A 894 -1.52 1.24 4.65
CA THR A 894 -0.85 2.51 4.33
C THR A 894 -0.63 2.63 2.83
N TYR A 895 -0.93 3.78 2.27
CA TYR A 895 -0.64 4.11 0.87
C TYR A 895 0.55 5.06 0.84
N VAL A 896 1.56 4.76 0.02
CA VAL A 896 2.67 5.65 -0.30
C VAL A 896 2.62 5.96 -1.79
N ASN A 897 2.90 7.20 -2.17
CA ASN A 897 2.87 7.59 -3.56
C ASN A 897 3.89 6.81 -4.41
N ALA A 898 3.45 6.40 -5.61
CA ALA A 898 4.26 5.70 -6.60
C ALA A 898 5.57 6.42 -6.98
N HIS A 899 5.60 7.76 -6.96
CA HIS A 899 6.79 8.57 -7.26
C HIS A 899 7.95 8.21 -6.34
N HIS A 900 7.69 8.06 -5.03
CA HIS A 900 8.71 7.81 -4.02
C HIS A 900 9.27 6.40 -4.16
N LEU A 901 8.37 5.42 -4.31
CA LEU A 901 8.75 4.02 -4.52
C LEU A 901 9.48 3.82 -5.85
N GLY A 902 9.00 4.47 -6.92
CA GLY A 902 9.64 4.45 -8.23
C GLY A 902 11.05 5.05 -8.18
N LEU A 903 11.22 6.20 -7.53
CA LEU A 903 12.52 6.85 -7.39
C LEU A 903 13.53 5.97 -6.63
N LEU A 904 13.07 5.28 -5.57
CA LEU A 904 13.88 4.32 -4.84
C LEU A 904 14.31 3.13 -5.73
N CYS A 905 13.36 2.55 -6.48
CA CYS A 905 13.65 1.44 -7.38
C CYS A 905 14.67 1.85 -8.44
N ASP A 906 14.45 3.00 -9.09
CA ASP A 906 15.33 3.53 -10.12
C ASP A 906 16.70 3.86 -9.55
N ARG A 907 16.78 4.38 -8.32
CA ARG A 907 18.05 4.62 -7.62
C ARG A 907 18.83 3.32 -7.36
N MET A 908 18.15 2.19 -7.16
CA MET A 908 18.79 0.88 -6.99
C MET A 908 19.22 0.27 -8.33
N THR A 909 18.60 0.67 -9.46
CA THR A 909 18.78 0.02 -10.77
C THR A 909 19.33 0.92 -11.90
N TYR A 910 19.62 2.20 -11.66
CA TYR A 910 20.09 3.12 -12.72
C TYR A 910 21.49 2.79 -13.27
N THR A 911 22.24 1.92 -12.59
CA THR A 911 23.54 1.42 -13.05
C THR A 911 23.46 0.00 -13.60
N ASN A 912 24.49 -0.44 -14.33
CA ASN A 912 24.56 -1.80 -14.90
C ASN A 912 24.43 -2.93 -13.84
N LYS A 913 24.83 -2.65 -12.60
CA LYS A 913 24.61 -3.55 -11.45
C LYS A 913 23.60 -2.93 -10.51
N MET A 914 22.82 -3.77 -9.83
CA MET A 914 21.94 -3.31 -8.76
C MET A 914 22.77 -2.82 -7.56
N ILE A 915 22.37 -1.69 -6.98
CA ILE A 915 23.01 -1.08 -5.82
C ILE A 915 22.11 -1.29 -4.60
N SER A 916 22.61 -1.96 -3.57
CA SER A 916 21.90 -2.08 -2.30
C SER A 916 21.99 -0.79 -1.49
N ILE A 917 20.97 -0.51 -0.66
CA ILE A 917 20.94 0.65 0.24
C ILE A 917 21.52 0.25 1.61
N PHE A 918 22.59 -0.52 1.54
CA PHE A 918 23.42 -0.91 2.65
C PHE A 918 24.82 -0.35 2.43
N ARG A 919 25.62 -0.33 3.49
CA ARG A 919 27.02 0.12 3.47
C ARG A 919 27.80 -0.38 2.26
N HIS A 920 27.77 -1.69 2.00
CA HIS A 920 28.52 -2.26 0.87
C HIS A 920 28.06 -1.74 -0.50
N GLY A 921 26.76 -1.46 -0.68
CA GLY A 921 26.24 -0.89 -1.92
C GLY A 921 26.61 0.59 -2.07
N ILE A 922 26.36 1.40 -1.03
CA ILE A 922 26.66 2.85 -1.04
C ILE A 922 28.16 3.10 -1.22
N ASN A 923 29.02 2.30 -0.58
CA ASN A 923 30.47 2.43 -0.70
C ASN A 923 31.01 2.09 -2.10
N ASN A 924 30.34 1.16 -2.79
CA ASN A 924 30.67 0.78 -4.16
C ASN A 924 30.14 1.78 -5.20
N ASP A 925 29.18 2.63 -4.81
CA ASP A 925 28.65 3.67 -5.68
C ASP A 925 29.62 4.84 -5.87
N ASN A 926 29.43 5.64 -6.90
CA ASN A 926 30.31 6.74 -7.28
C ASN A 926 29.75 8.10 -6.80
N ILE A 927 29.57 8.26 -5.49
CA ILE A 927 28.97 9.46 -4.87
C ILE A 927 30.04 10.51 -4.49
N GLY A 928 31.24 10.07 -4.10
CA GLY A 928 32.35 10.93 -3.66
C GLY A 928 32.92 10.44 -2.32
N PRO A 929 34.22 10.66 -2.04
CA PRO A 929 34.86 10.15 -0.82
C PRO A 929 34.28 10.77 0.46
N ILE A 930 33.91 12.05 0.46
CA ILE A 930 33.38 12.73 1.66
C ILE A 930 31.97 12.25 1.98
N ALA A 931 31.12 12.15 0.95
CA ALA A 931 29.77 11.62 1.09
C ALA A 931 29.79 10.18 1.64
N LYS A 932 30.71 9.32 1.16
CA LYS A 932 30.90 7.96 1.68
C LYS A 932 31.38 7.96 3.13
N ALA A 933 32.36 8.81 3.46
CA ALA A 933 32.91 8.90 4.81
C ALA A 933 31.86 9.37 5.85
N SER A 934 30.80 10.06 5.41
CA SER A 934 29.66 10.45 6.27
C SER A 934 28.80 9.26 6.75
N PHE A 935 29.01 8.06 6.20
CA PHE A 935 28.18 6.89 6.44
C PHE A 935 29.00 5.67 6.90
N GLU A 936 28.82 5.25 8.16
CA GLU A 936 29.38 4.06 8.82
C GLU A 936 30.92 3.91 8.91
N GLU A 937 31.68 4.09 7.81
CA GLU A 937 33.14 3.89 7.73
C GLU A 937 33.90 5.18 7.36
N THR A 938 34.01 6.11 8.30
CA THR A 938 34.75 7.36 8.05
C THR A 938 36.25 7.17 7.78
N PRO A 939 37.04 6.48 8.65
CA PRO A 939 38.51 6.46 8.52
C PRO A 939 38.99 5.64 7.32
N GLU A 940 38.37 4.50 7.06
CA GLU A 940 38.75 3.63 5.94
C GLU A 940 38.51 4.30 4.59
N MET A 941 37.46 5.11 4.47
CA MET A 941 37.11 5.81 3.24
C MET A 941 38.11 6.91 2.94
N PHE A 942 38.53 7.67 3.96
CA PHE A 942 39.60 8.65 3.76
C PHE A 942 40.96 8.00 3.46
N LEU A 943 41.31 6.90 4.11
CA LEU A 943 42.55 6.17 3.81
C LEU A 943 42.57 5.63 2.38
N ARG A 944 41.44 5.06 1.93
CA ARG A 944 41.28 4.59 0.55
C ARG A 944 41.35 5.75 -0.45
N ALA A 945 40.63 6.83 -0.19
CA ALA A 945 40.64 8.02 -1.04
C ALA A 945 42.04 8.64 -1.13
N ALA A 946 42.74 8.77 -0.01
CA ALA A 946 44.12 9.28 0.04
C ALA A 946 45.10 8.37 -0.70
N ARG A 947 44.97 7.04 -0.55
CA ARG A 947 45.79 6.06 -1.26
C ARG A 947 45.64 6.15 -2.78
N HIS A 948 44.42 6.40 -3.26
CA HIS A 948 44.11 6.43 -4.69
C HIS A 948 44.09 7.85 -5.28
N GLY A 949 44.22 8.89 -4.47
CA GLY A 949 44.11 10.28 -4.92
C GLY A 949 42.72 10.63 -5.46
N GLU A 950 41.65 10.14 -4.82
CA GLU A 950 40.28 10.44 -5.24
C GLU A 950 39.95 11.93 -5.06
N LEU A 951 39.42 12.57 -6.10
CA LEU A 951 38.96 13.96 -6.07
C LEU A 951 37.46 14.02 -5.78
N ASP A 952 37.08 14.86 -4.81
CA ASP A 952 35.68 15.21 -4.55
C ASP A 952 35.34 16.55 -5.23
N MET A 953 34.18 16.60 -5.90
CA MET A 953 33.70 17.79 -6.61
C MET A 953 32.84 18.70 -5.73
N MET A 954 32.54 18.30 -4.48
CA MET A 954 31.75 19.07 -3.52
C MET A 954 30.33 19.45 -4.01
N HIS A 955 29.76 18.69 -4.94
CA HIS A 955 28.38 18.93 -5.39
C HIS A 955 27.32 18.21 -4.54
N GLY A 956 27.74 17.25 -3.70
CA GLY A 956 26.84 16.49 -2.84
C GLY A 956 26.36 17.28 -1.63
N VAL A 957 25.23 16.88 -1.06
CA VAL A 957 24.62 17.54 0.11
C VAL A 957 25.53 17.42 1.33
N SER A 958 25.94 16.20 1.68
CA SER A 958 26.84 15.96 2.82
C SER A 958 28.17 16.70 2.71
N ALA A 959 28.74 16.77 1.51
CA ALA A 959 30.03 17.42 1.30
C ALA A 959 29.97 18.94 1.56
N ASN A 960 28.92 19.60 1.06
CA ASN A 960 28.70 21.03 1.31
C ASN A 960 28.44 21.33 2.79
N ILE A 961 27.61 20.52 3.45
CA ILE A 961 27.33 20.67 4.89
C ILE A 961 28.60 20.52 5.72
N MET A 962 29.45 19.51 5.44
CA MET A 962 30.69 19.28 6.18
C MET A 962 31.70 20.43 6.01
N CYS A 963 31.72 21.08 4.85
CA CYS A 963 32.61 22.19 4.55
C CYS A 963 32.03 23.57 4.92
N GLY A 964 30.78 23.63 5.41
CA GLY A 964 30.09 24.90 5.70
C GLY A 964 29.86 25.76 4.46
N GLN A 965 29.62 25.13 3.30
CA GLN A 965 29.37 25.80 2.03
C GLN A 965 27.90 25.67 1.64
N GLU A 966 27.38 26.67 0.93
CA GLU A 966 26.06 26.56 0.33
C GLU A 966 26.11 25.63 -0.89
N GLY A 967 25.21 24.66 -0.94
CA GLY A 967 25.15 23.69 -2.03
C GLY A 967 24.27 24.14 -3.20
N SER A 968 24.38 23.44 -4.34
CA SER A 968 23.60 23.75 -5.56
C SER A 968 22.18 23.16 -5.56
N PHE A 969 21.48 23.15 -4.43
CA PHE A 969 20.19 22.47 -4.27
C PHE A 969 19.17 23.32 -3.52
N GLY A 970 17.88 23.00 -3.67
CA GLY A 970 16.80 23.74 -3.03
C GLY A 970 16.76 25.20 -3.51
N THR A 971 16.67 26.11 -2.55
CA THR A 971 16.67 27.58 -2.75
C THR A 971 17.92 28.09 -3.47
N ASN A 972 19.07 27.41 -3.30
CA ASN A 972 20.33 27.79 -3.93
C ASN A 972 20.65 26.97 -5.20
N SER A 973 19.63 26.40 -5.86
CA SER A 973 19.83 25.71 -7.15
C SER A 973 20.11 26.66 -8.32
N PHE A 974 19.93 27.96 -8.13
CA PHE A 974 20.18 29.03 -9.09
C PHE A 974 20.92 30.18 -8.42
N GLN A 975 21.48 31.06 -9.24
CA GLN A 975 22.13 32.27 -8.77
C GLN A 975 21.26 33.49 -9.09
N VAL A 976 21.17 34.41 -8.14
CA VAL A 976 20.46 35.68 -8.31
C VAL A 976 21.47 36.74 -8.72
N PHE A 977 21.20 37.41 -9.84
CA PHE A 977 21.98 38.56 -10.30
C PHE A 977 21.09 39.79 -10.34
N LEU A 978 21.63 40.94 -9.95
CA LEU A 978 20.94 42.22 -10.04
C LEU A 978 20.87 42.68 -11.50
N ASP A 979 19.66 42.92 -12.01
CA ASP A 979 19.48 43.52 -13.34
C ASP A 979 19.69 45.04 -13.28
N MET A 980 20.90 45.46 -13.64
CA MET A 980 21.29 46.86 -13.66
C MET A 980 20.44 47.70 -14.63
N ASN A 981 19.89 47.10 -15.69
CA ASN A 981 19.10 47.85 -16.69
C ASN A 981 17.72 48.22 -16.15
N GLU A 982 17.08 47.31 -15.41
CA GLU A 982 15.81 47.59 -14.73
C GLU A 982 16.00 48.53 -13.54
N MET A 983 17.13 48.40 -12.81
CA MET A 983 17.46 49.32 -11.72
C MET A 983 17.57 50.77 -12.21
N GLN A 984 18.24 51.00 -13.35
CA GLN A 984 18.34 52.32 -13.97
C GLN A 984 16.99 52.92 -14.38
N LYS A 985 16.00 52.09 -14.73
CA LYS A 985 14.64 52.57 -15.04
C LYS A 985 13.87 53.01 -13.80
N LEU A 986 14.17 52.42 -12.64
CA LEU A 986 13.55 52.79 -11.37
C LEU A 986 14.13 54.09 -10.80
N ASP A 987 15.38 54.42 -11.13
CA ASP A 987 16.04 55.66 -10.70
C ASP A 987 15.38 56.93 -11.27
N GLU A 988 14.67 56.86 -12.41
CA GLU A 988 14.02 58.04 -13.01
C GLU A 988 12.74 58.51 -12.27
N VAL A 989 12.26 57.79 -11.24
CA VAL A 989 10.97 58.08 -10.57
C VAL A 989 11.10 58.68 -9.16
N VAL A 990 12.31 58.77 -8.61
CA VAL A 990 12.52 59.39 -7.28
C VAL A 990 13.05 60.81 -7.45
N GLU A 991 12.15 61.77 -7.70
CA GLU A 991 12.46 63.16 -7.33
C GLU A 991 12.71 63.17 -5.82
N PHE A 992 13.97 63.42 -5.43
CA PHE A 992 14.36 63.59 -4.04
C PHE A 992 13.61 64.81 -3.47
N ASP A 993 12.49 64.57 -2.78
CA ASP A 993 11.82 65.60 -1.99
C ASP A 993 12.72 65.94 -0.79
N GLY A 994 13.50 67.01 -0.93
CA GLY A 994 14.40 67.50 0.12
C GLY A 994 13.68 68.07 1.33
N MET A 995 12.34 67.98 1.42
CA MET A 995 11.61 68.37 2.62
C MET A 995 11.63 67.26 3.68
N THR A 996 12.23 67.57 4.81
CA THR A 996 12.16 66.72 6.01
C THR A 996 10.70 66.61 6.51
N ASP A 997 10.34 65.48 7.13
CA ASP A 997 8.97 65.29 7.66
C ASP A 997 8.55 66.40 8.63
N ALA A 998 9.50 67.00 9.35
CA ALA A 998 9.28 68.19 10.19
C ALA A 998 8.84 69.43 9.39
N GLU A 999 9.37 69.63 8.18
CA GLU A 999 9.00 70.75 7.30
C GLU A 999 7.65 70.52 6.62
N ARG A 1000 7.31 69.27 6.28
CA ARG A 1000 5.98 68.87 5.80
C ARG A 1000 4.89 69.05 6.86
N ILE A 1001 5.19 68.64 8.09
CA ILE A 1001 4.34 68.86 9.27
C ILE A 1001 4.14 70.36 9.48
N ASN A 1002 5.23 71.14 9.55
CA ASN A 1002 5.14 72.58 9.76
C ASN A 1002 4.35 73.30 8.65
N LYS A 1003 4.44 72.88 7.39
CA LYS A 1003 3.62 73.43 6.29
C LYS A 1003 2.14 73.06 6.38
N MET A 1004 1.80 71.87 6.88
CA MET A 1004 0.41 71.44 7.10
C MET A 1004 -0.28 72.20 8.24
N TYR A 1005 0.48 72.64 9.25
CA TYR A 1005 -0.07 73.33 10.43
C TYR A 1005 -0.21 74.87 10.30
N VAL A 1006 0.14 75.49 9.16
CA VAL A 1006 0.07 76.99 9.01
C VAL A 1006 -1.36 77.52 8.81
N LYS A 1007 -2.40 76.72 9.03
CA LYS A 1007 -3.77 77.24 9.12
C LYS A 1007 -4.51 76.58 10.27
N GLU A 1008 -4.47 77.20 11.45
CA GLU A 1008 -5.65 77.83 12.07
C GLU A 1008 -5.42 78.25 13.54
N ASN A 1009 -5.78 79.51 13.82
CA ASN A 1009 -6.33 80.10 15.04
C ASN A 1009 -5.86 79.60 16.43
N THR A 1010 -5.11 80.48 17.09
CA THR A 1010 -4.56 80.39 18.46
C THR A 1010 -5.57 80.49 19.62
N THR A 1011 -6.84 80.08 19.44
CA THR A 1011 -7.88 80.28 20.48
C THR A 1011 -8.68 79.03 20.86
N ASN A 1012 -8.26 77.82 20.46
CA ASN A 1012 -8.97 76.59 20.79
C ASN A 1012 -8.26 75.77 21.90
N GLU A 1013 -9.04 75.16 22.81
CA GLU A 1013 -8.56 74.41 23.99
C GLU A 1013 -7.68 73.17 23.66
N CYS A 1014 -7.61 72.76 22.39
CA CYS A 1014 -6.78 71.66 21.90
C CYS A 1014 -5.47 72.11 21.20
N SER A 1015 -4.81 73.17 21.70
CA SER A 1015 -3.50 73.56 21.17
C SER A 1015 -2.38 72.59 21.60
N THR A 1016 -1.38 72.43 20.73
CA THR A 1016 -0.26 71.49 20.89
C THR A 1016 0.61 71.77 22.11
N GLU A 1017 0.64 73.00 22.61
CA GLU A 1017 1.36 73.37 23.85
C GLU A 1017 0.74 72.72 25.09
N ASN A 1018 -0.58 72.55 25.13
CA ASN A 1018 -1.30 71.97 26.27
C ASN A 1018 -1.35 70.43 26.28
N LEU A 1019 -0.93 69.77 25.18
CA LEU A 1019 -0.98 68.31 25.00
C LEU A 1019 0.40 67.63 25.12
N SER A 1020 1.46 68.38 25.43
CA SER A 1020 2.80 67.81 25.58
C SER A 1020 3.00 67.16 26.96
N ILE A 1021 3.20 65.83 26.98
CA ILE A 1021 3.60 65.08 28.17
C ILE A 1021 5.13 64.98 28.15
N TYR A 1022 5.79 65.66 29.08
CA TYR A 1022 7.25 65.63 29.23
C TYR A 1022 7.69 64.28 29.80
N ASN A 1023 8.35 63.46 28.98
CA ASN A 1023 8.98 62.21 29.43
C ASN A 1023 10.50 62.41 29.56
N ASN A 1024 11.11 61.86 30.62
CA ASN A 1024 12.50 62.11 31.04
C ASN A 1024 13.59 61.52 30.09
N ALA A 1025 13.21 61.01 28.93
CA ALA A 1025 14.14 60.45 27.95
C ALA A 1025 15.13 61.49 27.38
N SER A 1026 14.76 62.78 27.37
CA SER A 1026 15.61 63.86 26.88
C SER A 1026 16.80 64.21 27.77
N ASN A 1027 16.86 63.70 29.01
CA ASN A 1027 17.95 63.96 29.96
C ASN A 1027 19.01 62.84 29.99
N ILE A 1028 18.86 61.77 29.20
CA ILE A 1028 19.86 60.71 29.11
C ILE A 1028 20.95 61.16 28.12
N LYS A 1029 22.08 61.63 28.66
CA LYS A 1029 23.28 61.90 27.84
C LYS A 1029 23.94 60.56 27.51
N VAL A 1030 24.07 60.27 26.21
CA VAL A 1030 24.87 59.15 25.71
C VAL A 1030 26.34 59.43 26.03
N THR A 1031 26.96 58.57 26.83
CA THR A 1031 28.42 58.55 27.03
C THR A 1031 29.02 57.47 26.16
N ASP A 1032 29.90 57.89 25.26
CA ASP A 1032 30.74 57.03 24.41
C ASP A 1032 31.72 56.24 25.28
N MET A 1033 31.51 54.92 25.35
CA MET A 1033 32.38 53.98 26.05
C MET A 1033 33.25 53.33 24.97
N GLY A 1034 34.44 53.89 24.75
CA GLY A 1034 35.30 53.64 23.60
C GLY A 1034 35.68 52.17 23.31
N GLU A 1035 36.32 52.01 22.15
CA GLU A 1035 36.85 50.78 21.56
C GLU A 1035 37.78 49.99 22.52
N ASP A 1036 37.24 49.03 23.26
CA ASP A 1036 38.02 47.96 23.91
C ASP A 1036 37.85 46.66 23.09
N ASP A 1037 38.66 46.53 22.04
CA ASP A 1037 38.88 45.30 21.25
C ASP A 1037 39.83 44.34 22.00
N ASP A 1038 39.44 43.86 23.19
CA ASP A 1038 40.23 42.88 23.94
C ASP A 1038 39.37 41.79 24.59
N TYR A 1039 38.48 41.18 23.80
CA TYR A 1039 37.88 39.89 24.16
C TYR A 1039 38.60 38.76 23.41
N ASN A 1040 39.60 38.18 24.09
CA ASN A 1040 40.32 36.98 23.68
C ASN A 1040 39.58 35.73 24.21
N PRO A 1041 38.86 34.95 23.37
CA PRO A 1041 38.28 33.70 23.81
C PRO A 1041 39.38 32.64 23.79
N GLY A 1042 39.97 32.37 24.95
CA GLY A 1042 40.85 31.22 25.11
C GLY A 1042 40.11 29.92 24.77
N PHE A 1043 40.41 29.38 23.58
CA PHE A 1043 40.19 28.00 23.16
C PHE A 1043 41.43 27.51 22.41
#